data_AF-A0A916TM51-F1
#
_entry.id   AF-A0A916TM51-F1
#
_cell.length_a   1.000
_cell.length_b   1.000
_cell.length_c   1.000
_cell.angle_alpha   90.00
_cell.angle_beta   90.00
_cell.angle_gamma   90.00
#
_symmetry.space_group_name_H-M   'P 1'
#
loop_
_entity.id
_entity.type
_entity.pdbx_description
1 polymer ?
#
loop_
_entity_poly.entity_id
_entity_poly.type
_entity_poly.pdbx_seq_one_letter_code
_entity_poly.pdbx_strand_id
1 'polypeptide(L)'
;MWAQLPEGRSRIEVARDVLDDFLSARDPAAPLGMIAYGHNRKGDCSDIETIAPTGPQDGRALGQRLRTLMPRGKTPLADALRRAAAEIPATAEEADIVLVTDGLETCGGDPCAVAAELAAQGIPVRAHVVGFGLTEGEVRQIACIADQTGGLVLAPQSGAALSDALLRTTSAPVDAPALPGSATINLTIRADIAGRPDAVTFRAVSEAMGETRELGRLDFATAGYLPVELAGGNWLITADAGNDGNGEIVARIVAGENTTIYVPFRGLLPSLDMPAPTGAFRAGVNGLMPYRITEEGLATGGGDFVFSLLPVDAADTADRRIDYATQDSRKGSHVGTFRTPAEPGDYLLIFHRNAQMPIDEVMERFVITVETRPEVSLIAPPAVAPGARVPVTVTGGMGNSDRIEIWKGGALYSWDQSIYIQEFFDNNYGLAKPLLAPSEPGEYEIVYVFSELDGEAAMAARLPLSVGEVPELDEASVAPEGSGGLQQAGTDPAEAGLGEDVAFACPADNGVPCFFDDPATGLVFALPPGWITDQPTREAMTAGGKPGLVRVNFFSTSDPVETITLNPHQWTTMNGPCIDIQPGALCRFKSDSPEMARAIEVLSRGIRDMGPPATTIAPPQADAQAGSGDGHGEDPGAARAWSDHPFRCLPGDKTQDICDMKDEITGLSFLLPENWVAEVLATPDGPRADFFEVAGDARSIHLNPIDWPTPDSGCFFSRAGELCTDMALMDDTLNNAIKVLRRYLRTGDVLRNCGEETCPYALPWRGFSGMLPNKWGVEMPRLRPDGLLSSWYYSFTPDLDLRLIGLNQPGGDNCVMAFEGAELCEFTPYVSTQEFDAIRSTLRIVPPRAPGDFGTPARKVDFKDIDRVISIIREN
;
A
#
# COMPACT_ATOMS: atom_id res chain seq x y z
N MET A 1 -3.97 11.35 -45.18
CA MET A 1 -4.09 10.21 -46.14
C MET A 1 -2.79 9.71 -46.77
N TRP A 2 -1.64 10.41 -46.65
CA TRP A 2 -0.37 9.98 -47.27
C TRP A 2 0.51 9.10 -46.36
N ALA A 3 0.09 8.87 -45.11
CA ALA A 3 0.76 7.93 -44.23
C ALA A 3 0.77 6.52 -44.84
N GLN A 4 1.87 5.81 -44.62
CA GLN A 4 2.07 4.45 -45.11
C GLN A 4 1.35 3.45 -44.19
N LEU A 5 0.75 2.44 -44.79
CA LEU A 5 0.30 1.24 -44.08
C LEU A 5 1.50 0.28 -43.93
N PRO A 6 1.44 -0.71 -43.01
CA PRO A 6 2.51 -1.69 -42.83
C PRO A 6 2.92 -2.41 -44.12
N GLU A 7 2.01 -2.52 -45.08
CA GLU A 7 2.20 -3.13 -46.40
C GLU A 7 2.96 -2.24 -47.41
N GLY A 8 3.44 -1.05 -47.01
CA GLY A 8 4.29 -0.17 -47.83
C GLY A 8 3.55 0.65 -48.89
N ARG A 9 2.21 0.67 -48.85
CA ARG A 9 1.34 1.51 -49.70
C ARG A 9 0.72 2.64 -48.86
N SER A 10 0.47 3.79 -49.48
CA SER A 10 -0.18 4.90 -48.78
C SER A 10 -1.68 4.63 -48.55
N ARG A 11 -2.24 5.16 -47.46
CA ARG A 11 -3.68 5.02 -47.14
C ARG A 11 -4.56 5.48 -48.30
N ILE A 12 -4.22 6.56 -49.01
CA ILE A 12 -4.99 7.01 -50.18
C ILE A 12 -4.98 6.02 -51.36
N GLU A 13 -3.86 5.36 -51.62
CA GLU A 13 -3.78 4.37 -52.70
C GLU A 13 -4.66 3.17 -52.39
N VAL A 14 -4.61 2.68 -51.16
CA VAL A 14 -5.44 1.55 -50.71
C VAL A 14 -6.93 1.94 -50.68
N ALA A 15 -7.26 3.12 -50.13
CA ALA A 15 -8.64 3.58 -50.08
C ALA A 15 -9.26 3.77 -51.47
N ARG A 16 -8.49 4.25 -52.46
CA ARG A 16 -8.97 4.38 -53.86
C ARG A 16 -9.29 3.03 -54.48
N ASP A 17 -8.43 2.03 -54.31
CA ASP A 17 -8.68 0.69 -54.88
C ASP A 17 -9.90 0.05 -54.23
N VAL A 18 -9.99 0.09 -52.88
CA VAL A 18 -11.12 -0.49 -52.14
C VAL A 18 -12.44 0.20 -52.48
N LEU A 19 -12.44 1.53 -52.59
CA LEU A 19 -13.65 2.28 -52.97
C LEU A 19 -14.06 2.00 -54.43
N ASP A 20 -13.11 1.83 -55.35
CA ASP A 20 -13.41 1.48 -56.75
C ASP A 20 -14.06 0.11 -56.86
N ASP A 21 -13.55 -0.87 -56.13
CA ASP A 21 -14.12 -2.23 -56.05
C ASP A 21 -15.51 -2.21 -55.40
N PHE A 22 -15.66 -1.51 -54.27
CA PHE A 22 -16.93 -1.37 -53.56
C PHE A 22 -18.01 -0.71 -54.41
N LEU A 23 -17.68 0.39 -55.10
CA LEU A 23 -18.61 1.09 -56.00
C LEU A 23 -18.98 0.24 -57.21
N SER A 24 -18.03 -0.55 -57.73
CA SER A 24 -18.26 -1.43 -58.89
C SER A 24 -19.17 -2.62 -58.55
N ALA A 25 -19.14 -3.10 -57.30
CA ALA A 25 -19.94 -4.23 -56.83
C ALA A 25 -21.36 -3.84 -56.36
N ARG A 26 -21.63 -2.54 -56.19
CA ARG A 26 -22.90 -2.03 -55.66
C ARG A 26 -24.02 -2.07 -56.71
N ASP A 27 -25.26 -2.23 -56.24
CA ASP A 27 -26.44 -2.06 -57.08
C ASP A 27 -26.58 -0.59 -57.54
N PRO A 28 -26.53 -0.30 -58.85
CA PRO A 28 -26.67 1.06 -59.38
C PRO A 28 -28.06 1.66 -59.17
N ALA A 29 -29.08 0.84 -58.86
CA ALA A 29 -30.44 1.31 -58.58
C ALA A 29 -30.55 1.97 -57.19
N ALA A 30 -29.70 1.59 -56.23
CA ALA A 30 -29.70 2.18 -54.89
C ALA A 30 -29.14 3.62 -54.95
N PRO A 31 -29.82 4.64 -54.41
CA PRO A 31 -29.30 6.01 -54.39
C PRO A 31 -27.97 6.12 -53.65
N LEU A 32 -27.01 6.87 -54.18
CA LEU A 32 -25.73 7.16 -53.56
C LEU A 32 -25.37 8.62 -53.79
N GLY A 33 -24.94 9.30 -52.72
CA GLY A 33 -24.26 10.58 -52.76
C GLY A 33 -22.80 10.40 -52.35
N MET A 34 -21.92 11.29 -52.82
CA MET A 34 -20.51 11.25 -52.48
C MET A 34 -19.94 12.65 -52.33
N ILE A 35 -19.31 12.90 -51.18
CA ILE A 35 -18.64 14.16 -50.84
C ILE A 35 -17.18 13.86 -50.53
N ALA A 36 -16.28 14.73 -50.97
CA ALA A 36 -14.87 14.68 -50.64
C ALA A 36 -14.44 15.99 -49.98
N TYR A 37 -13.59 15.91 -48.95
CA TYR A 37 -13.04 17.07 -48.26
C TYR A 37 -11.51 17.09 -48.31
N GLY A 38 -10.93 18.29 -48.19
CA GLY A 38 -9.50 18.51 -48.03
C GLY A 38 -8.63 17.97 -49.18
N HIS A 39 -9.15 17.92 -50.41
CA HIS A 39 -8.53 17.26 -51.56
C HIS A 39 -8.17 18.19 -52.73
N ASN A 40 -8.59 19.46 -52.71
CA ASN A 40 -8.32 20.41 -53.79
C ASN A 40 -7.43 21.57 -53.32
N ARG A 41 -7.75 22.16 -52.17
CA ARG A 41 -7.11 23.38 -51.64
C ARG A 41 -6.37 23.08 -50.34
N LYS A 42 -5.06 23.33 -50.32
CA LYS A 42 -4.21 23.10 -49.14
C LYS A 42 -4.53 24.10 -48.04
N GLY A 43 -4.84 23.61 -46.84
CA GLY A 43 -5.05 24.43 -45.64
C GLY A 43 -6.42 25.11 -45.53
N ASP A 44 -7.35 24.84 -46.45
CA ASP A 44 -8.66 25.48 -46.51
C ASP A 44 -9.74 24.59 -45.86
N CYS A 45 -10.33 25.04 -44.76
CA CYS A 45 -11.41 24.33 -44.06
C CYS A 45 -12.76 24.35 -44.81
N SER A 46 -12.91 25.22 -45.81
CA SER A 46 -14.08 25.24 -46.70
C SER A 46 -13.94 24.28 -47.89
N ASP A 47 -12.88 23.45 -47.92
CA ASP A 47 -12.61 22.54 -49.02
C ASP A 47 -13.46 21.27 -48.96
N ILE A 48 -14.75 21.40 -49.25
CA ILE A 48 -15.74 20.32 -49.30
C ILE A 48 -16.45 20.35 -50.67
N GLU A 49 -16.33 19.29 -51.45
CA GLU A 49 -16.93 19.13 -52.78
C GLU A 49 -17.93 17.98 -52.80
N THR A 50 -19.13 18.21 -53.32
CA THR A 50 -20.05 17.13 -53.71
C THR A 50 -19.56 16.52 -55.03
N ILE A 51 -18.92 15.36 -54.96
CA ILE A 51 -18.42 14.62 -56.13
C ILE A 51 -19.61 14.06 -56.94
N ALA A 52 -20.62 13.54 -56.24
CA ALA A 52 -21.86 13.07 -56.83
C ALA A 52 -23.04 13.43 -55.91
N PRO A 53 -24.12 14.06 -56.43
CA PRO A 53 -25.32 14.30 -55.65
C PRO A 53 -26.06 12.98 -55.36
N THR A 54 -26.90 12.95 -54.32
CA THR A 54 -27.64 11.74 -53.96
C THR A 54 -28.60 11.30 -55.07
N GLY A 55 -28.43 10.09 -55.60
CA GLY A 55 -29.27 9.51 -56.64
C GLY A 55 -28.67 8.23 -57.25
N PRO A 56 -29.27 7.62 -58.28
CA PRO A 56 -28.65 6.51 -59.00
C PRO A 56 -27.31 6.93 -59.61
N GLN A 57 -26.24 6.19 -59.31
CA GLN A 57 -24.89 6.50 -59.78
C GLN A 57 -24.31 5.36 -60.61
N ASP A 58 -23.53 5.71 -61.64
CA ASP A 58 -22.63 4.75 -62.30
C ASP A 58 -21.37 4.58 -61.45
N GLY A 59 -21.29 3.45 -60.74
CA GLY A 59 -20.19 3.13 -59.84
C GLY A 59 -18.81 3.16 -60.51
N ARG A 60 -18.71 2.75 -61.79
CA ARG A 60 -17.45 2.74 -62.54
C ARG A 60 -17.00 4.15 -62.89
N ALA A 61 -17.93 5.01 -63.33
CA ALA A 61 -17.62 6.42 -63.62
C ALA A 61 -17.23 7.18 -62.34
N LEU A 62 -17.90 6.88 -61.22
CA LEU A 62 -17.61 7.49 -59.92
C LEU A 62 -16.24 7.04 -59.38
N GLY A 63 -15.92 5.75 -59.48
CA GLY A 63 -14.60 5.21 -59.11
C GLY A 63 -13.44 5.83 -59.90
N GLN A 64 -13.62 6.04 -61.20
CA GLN A 64 -12.64 6.79 -62.02
C GLN A 64 -12.44 8.23 -61.52
N ARG A 65 -13.50 8.91 -61.10
CA ARG A 65 -13.41 10.27 -60.54
C ARG A 65 -12.70 10.27 -59.19
N LEU A 66 -12.97 9.29 -58.32
CA LEU A 66 -12.27 9.12 -57.04
C LEU A 66 -10.76 8.94 -57.20
N ARG A 67 -10.30 8.21 -58.23
CA ARG A 67 -8.87 8.03 -58.52
C ARG A 67 -8.13 9.36 -58.76
N THR A 68 -8.85 10.43 -59.13
CA THR A 68 -8.25 11.76 -59.39
C THR A 68 -8.07 12.63 -58.14
N LEU A 69 -8.73 12.30 -57.01
CA LEU A 69 -8.74 13.16 -55.81
C LEU A 69 -7.38 13.17 -55.12
N MET A 70 -6.81 14.34 -54.81
CA MET A 70 -5.48 14.45 -54.19
C MET A 70 -5.56 15.00 -52.75
N PRO A 71 -5.41 14.18 -51.69
CA PRO A 71 -5.46 14.71 -50.32
C PRO A 71 -4.42 15.80 -50.07
N ARG A 72 -4.85 17.01 -49.69
CA ARG A 72 -4.04 18.23 -49.55
C ARG A 72 -4.13 18.94 -48.19
N GLY A 73 -4.98 18.47 -47.27
CA GLY A 73 -4.65 18.52 -45.84
C GLY A 73 -5.44 19.47 -44.93
N LYS A 74 -6.76 19.35 -44.87
CA LYS A 74 -7.57 19.69 -43.68
C LYS A 74 -8.72 18.69 -43.57
N THR A 75 -9.23 18.48 -42.37
CA THR A 75 -10.27 17.48 -42.06
C THR A 75 -11.47 18.18 -41.40
N PRO A 76 -12.34 18.87 -42.17
CA PRO A 76 -13.54 19.53 -41.67
C PRO A 76 -14.70 18.52 -41.54
N LEU A 77 -14.60 17.59 -40.58
CA LEU A 77 -15.56 16.50 -40.38
C LEU A 77 -16.96 17.02 -40.06
N ALA A 78 -17.07 17.99 -39.14
CA ALA A 78 -18.36 18.55 -38.74
C ALA A 78 -19.11 19.19 -39.93
N ASP A 79 -18.43 20.01 -40.73
CA ASP A 79 -19.02 20.66 -41.91
C ASP A 79 -19.31 19.66 -43.03
N ALA A 80 -18.46 18.63 -43.20
CA ALA A 80 -18.69 17.56 -44.16
C ALA A 80 -19.94 16.73 -43.80
N LEU A 81 -20.14 16.42 -42.52
CA LEU A 81 -21.34 15.74 -42.02
C LEU A 81 -22.60 16.59 -42.24
N ARG A 82 -22.57 17.89 -41.92
CA ARG A 82 -23.69 18.80 -42.20
C ARG A 82 -24.02 18.85 -43.69
N ARG A 83 -22.99 18.89 -44.56
CA ARG A 83 -23.18 18.89 -46.01
C ARG A 83 -23.77 17.58 -46.51
N ALA A 84 -23.30 16.45 -46.00
CA ALA A 84 -23.85 15.13 -46.35
C ALA A 84 -25.32 15.01 -45.97
N ALA A 85 -25.67 15.45 -44.77
CA ALA A 85 -27.05 15.44 -44.31
C ALA A 85 -27.98 16.33 -45.16
N ALA A 86 -27.49 17.49 -45.60
CA ALA A 86 -28.27 18.39 -46.47
C ALA A 86 -28.55 17.82 -47.87
N GLU A 87 -27.79 16.82 -48.32
CA GLU A 87 -28.00 16.13 -49.61
C GLU A 87 -28.98 14.94 -49.47
N ILE A 88 -29.42 14.60 -48.25
CA ILE A 88 -30.44 13.56 -48.02
C ILE A 88 -31.80 14.13 -48.45
N PRO A 89 -32.51 13.49 -49.39
CA PRO A 89 -33.82 13.95 -49.81
C PRO A 89 -34.81 13.96 -48.64
N ALA A 90 -35.64 15.00 -48.53
CA ALA A 90 -36.69 15.07 -47.51
C ALA A 90 -37.75 13.95 -47.63
N THR A 91 -37.76 13.22 -48.75
CA THR A 91 -38.61 12.05 -49.01
C THR A 91 -37.97 10.73 -48.58
N ALA A 92 -36.74 10.74 -48.06
CA ALA A 92 -36.08 9.53 -47.60
C ALA A 92 -36.79 8.97 -46.36
N GLU A 93 -37.07 7.66 -46.37
CA GLU A 93 -37.60 6.95 -45.20
C GLU A 93 -36.49 6.69 -44.17
N GLU A 94 -35.27 6.52 -44.63
CA GLU A 94 -34.05 6.31 -43.85
C GLU A 94 -32.82 6.67 -44.71
N ALA A 95 -31.67 6.93 -44.07
CA ALA A 95 -30.43 7.18 -44.78
C ALA A 95 -29.19 6.78 -43.95
N ASP A 96 -28.15 6.32 -44.65
CA ASP A 96 -26.84 6.04 -44.06
C ASP A 96 -25.80 7.05 -44.55
N ILE A 97 -25.01 7.59 -43.62
CA ILE A 97 -23.81 8.37 -43.90
C ILE A 97 -22.61 7.50 -43.52
N VAL A 98 -21.74 7.17 -44.48
CA VAL A 98 -20.49 6.45 -44.20
C VAL A 98 -19.34 7.45 -44.24
N LEU A 99 -18.84 7.83 -43.06
CA LEU A 99 -17.70 8.74 -42.91
C LEU A 99 -16.38 7.96 -42.93
N VAL A 100 -15.62 8.08 -44.01
CA VAL A 100 -14.25 7.56 -44.09
C VAL A 100 -13.26 8.68 -43.76
N THR A 101 -12.43 8.48 -42.74
CA THR A 101 -11.41 9.46 -42.32
C THR A 101 -10.11 8.79 -41.89
N ASP A 102 -8.98 9.46 -42.07
CA ASP A 102 -7.68 9.03 -41.53
C ASP A 102 -7.07 10.01 -40.52
N GLY A 103 -7.90 10.94 -40.03
CA GLY A 103 -7.52 11.95 -39.05
C GLY A 103 -8.72 12.46 -38.26
N LEU A 104 -8.42 13.14 -37.16
CA LEU A 104 -9.41 13.86 -36.36
C LEU A 104 -9.80 15.20 -37.02
N GLU A 105 -10.82 15.83 -36.45
CA GLU A 105 -11.26 17.18 -36.83
C GLU A 105 -10.12 18.21 -36.65
N THR A 106 -9.85 19.01 -37.68
CA THR A 106 -8.73 19.99 -37.66
C THR A 106 -9.14 21.42 -38.07
N CYS A 107 -10.44 21.66 -38.16
CA CYS A 107 -11.03 22.93 -38.57
C CYS A 107 -11.90 23.59 -37.49
N GLY A 108 -11.88 23.04 -36.26
CA GLY A 108 -12.52 23.65 -35.09
C GLY A 108 -14.02 23.40 -34.98
N GLY A 109 -14.57 22.50 -35.80
CA GLY A 109 -15.94 22.00 -35.64
C GLY A 109 -16.07 20.98 -34.52
N ASP A 110 -17.31 20.66 -34.16
CA ASP A 110 -17.65 19.55 -33.24
C ASP A 110 -18.48 18.50 -33.99
N PRO A 111 -17.86 17.40 -34.45
CA PRO A 111 -18.56 16.33 -35.16
C PRO A 111 -19.61 15.62 -34.31
N CYS A 112 -19.41 15.52 -32.99
CA CYS A 112 -20.38 14.92 -32.08
C CYS A 112 -21.62 15.82 -31.96
N ALA A 113 -21.45 17.13 -31.83
CA ALA A 113 -22.60 18.05 -31.81
C ALA A 113 -23.44 17.95 -33.09
N VAL A 114 -22.76 17.82 -34.25
CA VAL A 114 -23.46 17.60 -35.53
C VAL A 114 -24.21 16.27 -35.53
N ALA A 115 -23.60 15.18 -35.08
CA ALA A 115 -24.27 13.88 -35.03
C ALA A 115 -25.50 13.88 -34.13
N ALA A 116 -25.45 14.56 -32.98
CA ALA A 116 -26.62 14.78 -32.12
C ALA A 116 -27.73 15.57 -32.84
N GLU A 117 -27.37 16.60 -33.62
CA GLU A 117 -28.34 17.31 -34.46
C GLU A 117 -28.97 16.40 -35.51
N LEU A 118 -28.19 15.50 -36.14
CA LEU A 118 -28.69 14.54 -37.12
C LEU A 118 -29.64 13.51 -36.50
N ALA A 119 -29.29 12.99 -35.33
CA ALA A 119 -30.14 12.07 -34.58
C ALA A 119 -31.49 12.70 -34.17
N ALA A 120 -31.52 14.02 -33.98
CA ALA A 120 -32.73 14.78 -33.67
C ALA A 120 -33.57 15.16 -34.92
N GLN A 121 -33.10 14.88 -36.13
CA GLN A 121 -33.85 15.15 -37.35
C GLN A 121 -34.96 14.10 -37.55
N GLY A 122 -36.08 14.51 -38.16
CA GLY A 122 -37.25 13.65 -38.37
C GLY A 122 -37.07 12.53 -39.41
N ILE A 123 -35.85 12.32 -39.91
CA ILE A 123 -35.46 11.23 -40.81
C ILE A 123 -34.45 10.37 -40.05
N PRO A 124 -34.65 9.05 -39.90
CA PRO A 124 -33.66 8.15 -39.31
C PRO A 124 -32.36 8.16 -40.14
N VAL A 125 -31.35 8.89 -39.66
CA VAL A 125 -30.02 8.97 -40.29
C VAL A 125 -29.02 8.24 -39.40
N ARG A 126 -28.38 7.17 -39.91
CA ARG A 126 -27.26 6.48 -39.24
C ARG A 126 -25.95 6.97 -39.81
N ALA A 127 -25.03 7.42 -38.95
CA ALA A 127 -23.71 7.85 -39.36
C ALA A 127 -22.67 6.80 -38.92
N HIS A 128 -22.17 6.00 -39.87
CA HIS A 128 -21.07 5.08 -39.63
C HIS A 128 -19.73 5.80 -39.72
N VAL A 129 -18.80 5.48 -38.83
CA VAL A 129 -17.44 6.02 -38.80
C VAL A 129 -16.45 4.93 -39.16
N VAL A 130 -15.67 5.17 -40.22
CA VAL A 130 -14.59 4.30 -40.68
C VAL A 130 -13.27 5.06 -40.55
N GLY A 131 -12.59 4.87 -39.41
CA GLY A 131 -11.30 5.46 -39.08
C GLY A 131 -10.13 4.67 -39.68
N PHE A 132 -9.76 4.96 -40.92
CA PHE A 132 -8.77 4.17 -41.66
C PHE A 132 -7.32 4.51 -41.24
N GLY A 133 -6.66 3.56 -40.60
CA GLY A 133 -5.31 3.74 -40.07
C GLY A 133 -5.25 4.66 -38.84
N LEU A 134 -6.37 4.88 -38.15
CA LEU A 134 -6.42 5.56 -36.86
C LEU A 134 -6.16 4.58 -35.72
N THR A 135 -5.55 5.06 -34.65
CA THR A 135 -5.41 4.30 -33.39
C THR A 135 -6.76 4.18 -32.68
N GLU A 136 -6.91 3.21 -31.78
CA GLU A 136 -8.15 3.07 -30.99
C GLU A 136 -8.47 4.32 -30.15
N GLY A 137 -7.44 5.02 -29.66
CA GLY A 137 -7.60 6.28 -28.93
C GLY A 137 -8.15 7.39 -29.81
N GLU A 138 -7.67 7.52 -31.05
CA GLU A 138 -8.19 8.48 -32.02
C GLU A 138 -9.62 8.13 -32.46
N VAL A 139 -9.91 6.85 -32.70
CA VAL A 139 -11.26 6.41 -33.07
C VAL A 139 -12.27 6.67 -31.96
N ARG A 140 -11.89 6.46 -30.69
CA ARG A 140 -12.73 6.81 -29.53
C ARG A 140 -13.16 8.28 -29.50
N GLN A 141 -12.31 9.20 -29.96
CA GLN A 141 -12.65 10.64 -29.97
C GLN A 141 -13.73 11.01 -30.99
N ILE A 142 -13.99 10.16 -31.98
CA ILE A 142 -15.02 10.36 -33.01
C ILE A 142 -16.11 9.29 -32.98
N ALA A 143 -16.06 8.36 -32.02
CA ALA A 143 -17.04 7.28 -31.86
C ALA A 143 -18.46 7.80 -31.59
N CYS A 144 -18.56 8.94 -30.89
CA CYS A 144 -19.80 9.67 -30.61
C CYS A 144 -20.71 9.84 -31.83
N ILE A 145 -20.14 10.00 -33.04
CA ILE A 145 -20.89 10.21 -34.28
C ILE A 145 -21.80 9.01 -34.57
N ALA A 146 -21.24 7.81 -34.42
CA ALA A 146 -21.97 6.57 -34.61
C ALA A 146 -22.87 6.27 -33.42
N ASP A 147 -22.37 6.46 -32.19
CA ASP A 147 -23.13 6.15 -30.97
C ASP A 147 -24.44 6.95 -30.90
N GLN A 148 -24.41 8.22 -31.30
CA GLN A 148 -25.59 9.09 -31.26
C GLN A 148 -26.60 8.79 -32.38
N THR A 149 -26.16 8.20 -33.49
CA THR A 149 -26.99 7.97 -34.68
C THR A 149 -27.35 6.50 -34.89
N GLY A 150 -26.86 5.59 -34.03
CA GLY A 150 -27.02 4.13 -34.20
C GLY A 150 -26.16 3.56 -35.34
N GLY A 151 -25.06 4.24 -35.69
CA GLY A 151 -24.10 3.81 -36.69
C GLY A 151 -23.08 2.79 -36.17
N LEU A 152 -22.11 2.43 -37.01
CA LEU A 152 -20.99 1.53 -36.65
C LEU A 152 -19.70 2.32 -36.55
N VAL A 153 -18.87 2.02 -35.56
CA VAL A 153 -17.49 2.51 -35.47
C VAL A 153 -16.53 1.41 -35.88
N LEU A 154 -15.72 1.67 -36.91
CA LEU A 154 -14.82 0.69 -37.52
C LEU A 154 -13.43 1.31 -37.70
N ALA A 155 -12.38 0.60 -37.29
CA ALA A 155 -10.99 1.08 -37.27
C ALA A 155 -10.06 0.24 -38.17
N PRO A 156 -10.31 0.16 -39.49
CA PRO A 156 -9.54 -0.73 -40.36
C PRO A 156 -8.07 -0.32 -40.44
N GLN A 157 -7.16 -1.30 -40.37
CA GLN A 157 -5.70 -1.12 -40.47
C GLN A 157 -5.10 -1.67 -41.77
N SER A 158 -5.93 -2.21 -42.67
CA SER A 158 -5.50 -2.77 -43.96
C SER A 158 -6.59 -2.59 -45.03
N GLY A 159 -6.25 -2.81 -46.30
CA GLY A 159 -7.22 -2.73 -47.40
C GLY A 159 -8.34 -3.76 -47.29
N ALA A 160 -8.00 -4.99 -46.90
CA ALA A 160 -9.00 -6.04 -46.67
C ALA A 160 -9.96 -5.67 -45.53
N ALA A 161 -9.43 -5.13 -44.42
CA ALA A 161 -10.25 -4.66 -43.30
C ALA A 161 -11.12 -3.46 -43.69
N LEU A 162 -10.62 -2.56 -44.55
CA LEU A 162 -11.41 -1.43 -45.06
C LEU A 162 -12.56 -1.91 -45.95
N SER A 163 -12.32 -2.92 -46.80
CA SER A 163 -13.35 -3.53 -47.64
C SER A 163 -14.43 -4.20 -46.78
N ASP A 164 -14.04 -4.97 -45.77
CA ASP A 164 -14.98 -5.57 -44.81
C ASP A 164 -15.79 -4.50 -44.07
N ALA A 165 -15.12 -3.44 -43.62
CA ALA A 165 -15.78 -2.33 -42.92
C ALA A 165 -16.87 -1.69 -43.78
N LEU A 166 -16.59 -1.39 -45.05
CA LEU A 166 -17.59 -0.81 -45.96
C LEU A 166 -18.77 -1.77 -46.19
N LEU A 167 -18.52 -3.06 -46.40
CA LEU A 167 -19.59 -4.06 -46.56
C LEU A 167 -20.47 -4.19 -45.32
N ARG A 168 -19.88 -4.09 -44.12
CA ARG A 168 -20.61 -4.11 -42.85
C ARG A 168 -21.50 -2.88 -42.69
N THR A 169 -21.05 -1.69 -43.13
CA THR A 169 -21.90 -0.49 -43.11
C THR A 169 -23.10 -0.62 -44.04
N THR A 170 -22.97 -1.28 -45.20
CA THR A 170 -24.10 -1.49 -46.12
C THR A 170 -25.04 -2.64 -45.73
N SER A 171 -24.58 -3.55 -44.88
CA SER A 171 -25.34 -4.73 -44.45
C SER A 171 -25.96 -4.55 -43.06
N ALA A 172 -25.72 -3.40 -42.42
CA ALA A 172 -26.26 -3.08 -41.11
C ALA A 172 -27.79 -3.01 -41.20
N PRO A 173 -28.53 -3.92 -40.55
CA PRO A 173 -29.99 -3.84 -40.54
C PRO A 173 -30.41 -2.50 -39.96
N VAL A 174 -31.33 -1.80 -40.62
CA VAL A 174 -32.12 -0.79 -39.92
C VAL A 174 -32.85 -1.54 -38.82
N ASP A 175 -32.86 -1.00 -37.61
CA ASP A 175 -33.67 -1.58 -36.55
C ASP A 175 -35.14 -1.53 -36.98
N ALA A 176 -35.61 -2.66 -37.54
CA ALA A 176 -37.01 -2.88 -37.78
C ALA A 176 -37.77 -2.61 -36.47
N PRO A 177 -38.91 -1.89 -36.51
CA PRO A 177 -39.70 -1.66 -35.31
C PRO A 177 -39.98 -3.00 -34.65
N ALA A 178 -39.72 -3.07 -33.35
CA ALA A 178 -39.88 -4.28 -32.55
C ALA A 178 -41.25 -4.89 -32.83
N LEU A 179 -41.27 -6.11 -33.39
CA LEU A 179 -42.51 -6.85 -33.55
C LEU A 179 -43.14 -7.02 -32.16
N PRO A 180 -44.44 -6.70 -31.98
CA PRO A 180 -45.11 -6.94 -30.71
C PRO A 180 -45.14 -8.45 -30.42
N GLY A 181 -44.48 -8.88 -29.35
CA GLY A 181 -44.39 -10.28 -28.94
C GLY A 181 -43.23 -10.52 -27.96
N SER A 182 -43.19 -11.70 -27.33
CA SER A 182 -42.08 -12.15 -26.48
C SER A 182 -41.20 -13.20 -27.20
N ALA A 183 -39.97 -13.35 -26.71
CA ALA A 183 -39.02 -14.37 -27.10
C ALA A 183 -38.50 -15.09 -25.85
N THR A 184 -38.26 -16.39 -25.95
CA THR A 184 -37.63 -17.16 -24.88
C THR A 184 -36.11 -17.10 -25.04
N ILE A 185 -35.44 -16.58 -24.02
CA ILE A 185 -34.00 -16.34 -24.01
C ILE A 185 -33.34 -17.21 -22.96
N ASN A 186 -32.25 -17.88 -23.32
CA ASN A 186 -31.41 -18.59 -22.37
C ASN A 186 -30.24 -17.69 -21.96
N LEU A 187 -30.25 -17.20 -20.73
CA LEU A 187 -29.18 -16.35 -20.20
C LEU A 187 -28.11 -17.19 -19.53
N THR A 188 -26.85 -16.90 -19.83
CA THR A 188 -25.70 -17.43 -19.09
C THR A 188 -24.58 -16.39 -19.12
N ILE A 189 -23.51 -16.63 -18.35
CA ILE A 189 -22.35 -15.74 -18.34
C ILE A 189 -21.17 -16.34 -19.10
N ARG A 190 -20.36 -15.48 -19.70
CA ARG A 190 -19.01 -15.80 -20.14
C ARG A 190 -18.05 -15.09 -19.21
N ALA A 191 -17.36 -15.86 -18.37
CA ALA A 191 -16.35 -15.31 -17.48
C ALA A 191 -15.09 -14.98 -18.27
N ASP A 192 -14.85 -13.70 -18.50
CA ASP A 192 -13.68 -13.24 -19.24
C ASP A 192 -12.48 -13.04 -18.29
N ILE A 193 -12.73 -12.72 -17.01
CA ILE A 193 -11.71 -12.42 -16.00
C ILE A 193 -12.08 -13.08 -14.65
N ALA A 194 -11.08 -13.64 -13.97
CA ALA A 194 -11.10 -14.16 -12.59
C ALA A 194 -12.00 -15.37 -12.25
N GLY A 195 -12.50 -16.12 -13.24
CA GLY A 195 -13.27 -17.36 -12.98
C GLY A 195 -14.79 -17.13 -12.94
N ARG A 196 -15.56 -18.20 -12.66
CA ARG A 196 -17.03 -18.19 -12.72
C ARG A 196 -17.62 -18.34 -11.32
N PRO A 197 -18.57 -17.49 -10.90
CA PRO A 197 -19.26 -17.64 -9.62
C PRO A 197 -20.16 -18.88 -9.59
N ASP A 198 -20.54 -19.30 -8.39
CA ASP A 198 -21.49 -20.41 -8.19
C ASP A 198 -22.92 -20.05 -8.63
N ALA A 199 -23.30 -18.78 -8.46
CA ALA A 199 -24.61 -18.30 -8.88
C ALA A 199 -24.59 -16.80 -9.23
N VAL A 200 -25.50 -16.39 -10.10
CA VAL A 200 -25.60 -15.02 -10.60
C VAL A 200 -27.06 -14.61 -10.77
N THR A 201 -27.37 -13.35 -10.44
CA THR A 201 -28.71 -12.77 -10.57
C THR A 201 -28.77 -11.92 -11.83
N PHE A 202 -29.82 -12.08 -12.63
CA PHE A 202 -30.02 -11.33 -13.85
C PHE A 202 -31.15 -10.31 -13.69
N ARG A 203 -30.91 -9.11 -14.21
CA ARG A 203 -31.89 -8.03 -14.36
C ARG A 203 -31.78 -7.47 -15.77
N ALA A 204 -32.88 -6.93 -16.30
CA ALA A 204 -32.86 -6.24 -17.58
C ALA A 204 -33.63 -4.92 -17.54
N VAL A 205 -33.15 -3.94 -18.29
CA VAL A 205 -33.81 -2.64 -18.48
C VAL A 205 -34.11 -2.44 -19.97
N SER A 206 -35.36 -2.18 -20.30
CA SER A 206 -35.77 -1.86 -21.68
C SER A 206 -35.25 -0.48 -22.06
N GLU A 207 -34.46 -0.37 -23.13
CA GLU A 207 -33.97 0.93 -23.59
C GLU A 207 -35.10 1.84 -24.10
N ALA A 208 -36.13 1.24 -24.70
CA ALA A 208 -37.25 1.99 -25.26
C ALA A 208 -38.20 2.55 -24.20
N MET A 209 -38.43 1.81 -23.10
CA MET A 209 -39.45 2.15 -22.10
C MET A 209 -38.87 2.51 -20.72
N GLY A 210 -37.58 2.27 -20.48
CA GLY A 210 -36.97 2.36 -19.15
C GLY A 210 -37.51 1.34 -18.14
N GLU A 211 -38.31 0.37 -18.58
CA GLU A 211 -38.89 -0.66 -17.73
C GLU A 211 -37.79 -1.58 -17.21
N THR A 212 -37.68 -1.70 -15.88
CA THR A 212 -36.77 -2.63 -15.22
C THR A 212 -37.50 -3.92 -14.89
N ARG A 213 -36.91 -5.06 -15.27
CA ARG A 213 -37.40 -6.41 -14.97
C ARG A 213 -36.33 -7.23 -14.26
N GLU A 214 -36.72 -7.82 -13.13
CA GLU A 214 -35.95 -8.88 -12.47
C GLU A 214 -36.17 -10.20 -13.21
N LEU A 215 -35.10 -10.81 -13.72
CA LEU A 215 -35.19 -12.00 -14.57
C LEU A 215 -35.00 -13.30 -13.80
N GLY A 216 -34.33 -13.26 -12.66
CA GLY A 216 -34.14 -14.39 -11.75
C GLY A 216 -32.68 -14.68 -11.45
N ARG A 217 -32.45 -15.78 -10.73
CA ARG A 217 -31.12 -16.23 -10.30
C ARG A 217 -30.76 -17.55 -11.00
N LEU A 218 -29.58 -17.60 -11.60
CA LEU A 218 -28.98 -18.81 -12.17
C LEU A 218 -28.01 -19.41 -11.16
N ASP A 219 -28.25 -20.64 -10.75
CA ASP A 219 -27.34 -21.45 -9.93
C ASP A 219 -26.66 -22.50 -10.82
N PHE A 220 -25.35 -22.36 -11.01
CA PHE A 220 -24.57 -23.21 -11.91
C PHE A 220 -24.38 -24.64 -11.42
N ALA A 221 -24.70 -24.93 -10.16
CA ALA A 221 -24.75 -26.31 -9.66
C ALA A 221 -25.97 -27.07 -10.19
N THR A 222 -27.02 -26.36 -10.59
CA THR A 222 -28.31 -26.96 -11.00
C THR A 222 -28.66 -26.76 -12.47
N ALA A 223 -28.20 -25.67 -13.10
CA ALA A 223 -28.51 -25.35 -14.48
C ALA A 223 -27.35 -24.63 -15.19
N GLY A 224 -27.20 -24.84 -16.50
CA GLY A 224 -26.19 -24.16 -17.31
C GLY A 224 -26.61 -22.78 -17.85
N TYR A 225 -27.92 -22.48 -17.80
CA TYR A 225 -28.52 -21.24 -18.28
C TYR A 225 -29.86 -20.97 -17.58
N LEU A 226 -30.32 -19.73 -17.60
CA LEU A 226 -31.61 -19.27 -17.06
C LEU A 226 -32.56 -18.95 -18.23
N PRO A 227 -33.65 -19.70 -18.43
CA PRO A 227 -34.66 -19.39 -19.44
C PRO A 227 -35.56 -18.24 -18.96
N VAL A 228 -35.72 -17.20 -19.79
CA VAL A 228 -36.52 -16.00 -19.48
C VAL A 228 -37.34 -15.59 -20.70
N GLU A 229 -38.47 -14.90 -20.49
CA GLU A 229 -39.24 -14.29 -21.58
C GLU A 229 -39.13 -12.77 -21.58
N LEU A 230 -38.66 -12.21 -22.70
CA LEU A 230 -38.53 -10.78 -22.90
C LEU A 230 -39.28 -10.34 -24.16
N ALA A 231 -39.85 -9.13 -24.13
CA ALA A 231 -40.47 -8.54 -25.31
C ALA A 231 -39.40 -8.19 -26.35
N GLY A 232 -39.78 -8.20 -27.63
CA GLY A 232 -38.90 -7.74 -28.71
C GLY A 232 -38.43 -6.30 -28.47
N GLY A 233 -37.15 -6.02 -28.71
CA GLY A 233 -36.52 -4.72 -28.49
C GLY A 233 -35.11 -4.83 -27.90
N ASN A 234 -34.47 -3.69 -27.65
CA ASN A 234 -33.15 -3.64 -27.01
C ASN A 234 -33.28 -3.62 -25.49
N TRP A 235 -32.48 -4.45 -24.84
CA TRP A 235 -32.43 -4.60 -23.39
C TRP A 235 -30.99 -4.52 -22.89
N LEU A 236 -30.75 -3.66 -21.91
CA LEU A 236 -29.54 -3.72 -21.09
C LEU A 236 -29.72 -4.84 -20.07
N ILE A 237 -28.98 -5.94 -20.22
CA ILE A 237 -29.01 -7.09 -19.32
C ILE A 237 -27.79 -7.01 -18.41
N THR A 238 -28.04 -7.01 -17.11
CA THR A 238 -27.01 -6.98 -16.06
C THR A 238 -26.98 -8.31 -15.32
N ALA A 239 -25.79 -8.87 -15.15
CA ALA A 239 -25.49 -10.04 -14.34
C ALA A 239 -24.77 -9.61 -13.07
N ASP A 240 -25.32 -9.93 -11.91
CA ASP A 240 -24.83 -9.50 -10.60
C ASP A 240 -24.65 -10.71 -9.68
N ALA A 241 -23.41 -10.95 -9.25
CA ALA A 241 -23.05 -12.00 -8.29
C ALA A 241 -22.69 -11.42 -6.90
N GLY A 242 -23.06 -10.16 -6.62
CA GLY A 242 -22.73 -9.47 -5.38
C GLY A 242 -21.23 -9.26 -5.25
N ASN A 243 -20.64 -9.80 -4.19
CA ASN A 243 -19.21 -9.66 -3.88
C ASN A 243 -18.29 -10.53 -4.75
N ASP A 244 -18.83 -11.27 -5.72
CA ASP A 244 -18.05 -12.15 -6.61
C ASP A 244 -17.82 -11.54 -8.00
N GLY A 245 -18.51 -10.44 -8.34
CA GLY A 245 -18.33 -9.70 -9.58
C GLY A 245 -19.64 -9.40 -10.33
N ASN A 246 -19.50 -8.72 -11.47
CA ASN A 246 -20.63 -8.26 -12.27
C ASN A 246 -20.34 -8.26 -13.78
N GLY A 247 -21.40 -8.13 -14.58
CA GLY A 247 -21.34 -8.10 -16.02
C GLY A 247 -22.54 -7.39 -16.64
N GLU A 248 -22.38 -6.82 -17.82
CA GLU A 248 -23.48 -6.18 -18.54
C GLU A 248 -23.33 -6.34 -20.06
N ILE A 249 -24.47 -6.39 -20.74
CA ILE A 249 -24.54 -6.40 -22.21
C ILE A 249 -25.84 -5.76 -22.67
N VAL A 250 -25.78 -4.98 -23.75
CA VAL A 250 -26.97 -4.57 -24.49
C VAL A 250 -27.28 -5.65 -25.53
N ALA A 251 -28.46 -6.25 -25.44
CA ALA A 251 -28.89 -7.31 -26.34
C ALA A 251 -30.19 -6.94 -27.05
N ARG A 252 -30.20 -7.13 -28.37
CA ARG A 252 -31.40 -7.00 -29.20
C ARG A 252 -32.18 -8.31 -29.18
N ILE A 253 -33.42 -8.24 -28.71
CA ILE A 253 -34.34 -9.38 -28.63
C ILE A 253 -35.30 -9.34 -29.82
N VAL A 254 -35.35 -10.42 -30.59
CA VAL A 254 -36.27 -10.59 -31.72
C VAL A 254 -37.43 -11.48 -31.28
N ALA A 255 -38.66 -10.96 -31.33
CA ALA A 255 -39.85 -11.70 -30.92
C ALA A 255 -40.00 -13.03 -31.68
N GLY A 256 -40.32 -14.12 -30.97
CA GLY A 256 -40.49 -15.45 -31.55
C GLY A 256 -39.21 -16.24 -31.86
N GLU A 257 -38.02 -15.67 -31.62
CA GLU A 257 -36.74 -16.36 -31.82
C GLU A 257 -36.12 -16.79 -30.48
N ASN A 258 -35.77 -18.08 -30.37
CA ASN A 258 -35.06 -18.57 -29.18
C ASN A 258 -33.56 -18.39 -29.36
N THR A 259 -32.93 -17.62 -28.48
CA THR A 259 -31.49 -17.37 -28.52
C THR A 259 -30.83 -17.53 -27.15
N THR A 260 -29.52 -17.76 -27.15
CA THR A 260 -28.70 -17.81 -25.94
C THR A 260 -27.83 -16.57 -25.88
N ILE A 261 -27.90 -15.83 -24.78
CA ILE A 261 -27.11 -14.62 -24.57
C ILE A 261 -26.03 -14.95 -23.54
N TYR A 262 -24.78 -14.68 -23.93
CA TYR A 262 -23.62 -14.75 -23.05
C TYR A 262 -23.33 -13.35 -22.53
N VAL A 263 -23.66 -13.09 -21.28
CA VAL A 263 -23.31 -11.82 -20.62
C VAL A 263 -21.81 -11.88 -20.27
N PRO A 264 -20.97 -10.94 -20.76
CA PRO A 264 -19.57 -10.88 -20.37
C PRO A 264 -19.51 -10.55 -18.88
N PHE A 265 -18.80 -11.38 -18.14
CA PHE A 265 -18.75 -11.33 -16.69
C PHE A 265 -17.30 -11.15 -16.23
N ARG A 266 -17.10 -10.15 -15.40
CA ARG A 266 -15.82 -9.88 -14.74
C ARG A 266 -15.94 -10.34 -13.30
N GLY A 267 -15.34 -11.50 -13.02
CA GLY A 267 -15.17 -11.96 -11.65
C GLY A 267 -14.21 -11.05 -10.89
N LEU A 268 -14.36 -11.02 -9.57
CA LEU A 268 -13.43 -10.29 -8.71
C LEU A 268 -12.13 -11.08 -8.55
N LEU A 269 -11.01 -10.36 -8.76
CA LEU A 269 -9.67 -10.83 -8.45
C LEU A 269 -9.47 -10.83 -6.93
N PRO A 270 -8.54 -11.63 -6.39
CA PRO A 270 -8.24 -11.59 -4.97
C PRO A 270 -7.66 -10.22 -4.59
N SER A 271 -8.11 -9.69 -3.46
CA SER A 271 -7.54 -8.49 -2.85
C SER A 271 -6.23 -8.87 -2.16
N LEU A 272 -5.17 -8.14 -2.48
CA LEU A 272 -3.80 -8.45 -2.09
C LEU A 272 -3.21 -7.28 -1.28
N ASP A 273 -2.58 -7.61 -0.17
CA ASP A 273 -1.69 -6.74 0.60
C ASP A 273 -0.26 -7.27 0.42
N MET A 274 0.52 -6.55 -0.39
CA MET A 274 1.86 -6.94 -0.79
C MET A 274 2.76 -5.71 -0.75
N PRO A 275 3.40 -5.42 0.40
CA PRO A 275 4.23 -4.23 0.53
C PRO A 275 5.43 -4.30 -0.41
N ALA A 276 5.85 -3.14 -0.93
CA ALA A 276 7.03 -3.07 -1.78
C ALA A 276 8.26 -3.63 -1.04
N PRO A 277 9.05 -4.51 -1.69
CA PRO A 277 10.18 -5.13 -1.04
C PRO A 277 11.16 -4.07 -0.51
N THR A 278 11.61 -4.26 0.72
CA THR A 278 12.64 -3.44 1.36
C THR A 278 14.00 -4.09 1.14
N GLY A 279 14.99 -3.33 0.67
CA GLY A 279 16.35 -3.82 0.48
C GLY A 279 16.55 -4.63 -0.82
N ALA A 280 17.80 -5.03 -1.04
CA ALA A 280 18.20 -5.75 -2.23
C ALA A 280 18.13 -7.27 -2.04
N PHE A 281 17.73 -7.95 -3.09
CA PHE A 281 17.83 -9.40 -3.21
C PHE A 281 19.27 -9.79 -3.53
N ARG A 282 19.67 -11.02 -3.21
CA ARG A 282 21.01 -11.51 -3.57
C ARG A 282 20.95 -12.25 -4.91
N ALA A 283 21.99 -12.07 -5.72
CA ALA A 283 22.10 -12.75 -7.00
C ALA A 283 22.17 -14.28 -6.82
N GLY A 284 21.51 -15.05 -7.70
CA GLY A 284 21.62 -16.52 -7.74
C GLY A 284 21.04 -17.27 -6.53
N VAL A 285 20.13 -16.67 -5.75
CA VAL A 285 19.43 -17.37 -4.65
C VAL A 285 17.91 -17.22 -4.78
N ASN A 286 17.14 -17.99 -4.02
CA ASN A 286 15.70 -17.82 -4.02
C ASN A 286 15.33 -16.50 -3.32
N GLY A 287 14.68 -15.61 -4.06
CA GLY A 287 13.95 -14.48 -3.52
C GLY A 287 12.69 -14.99 -2.83
N LEU A 288 12.43 -14.48 -1.63
CA LEU A 288 11.18 -14.70 -0.92
C LEU A 288 10.40 -13.40 -0.94
N MET A 289 9.18 -13.44 -1.44
CA MET A 289 8.28 -12.31 -1.49
C MET A 289 7.04 -12.60 -0.64
N PRO A 290 6.94 -11.97 0.54
CA PRO A 290 5.78 -12.08 1.39
C PRO A 290 4.55 -11.41 0.79
N TYR A 291 3.39 -12.01 0.95
CA TYR A 291 2.13 -11.36 0.57
C TYR A 291 0.94 -11.92 1.37
N ARG A 292 -0.14 -11.14 1.44
CA ARG A 292 -1.37 -11.52 2.16
C ARG A 292 -2.57 -11.34 1.27
N ILE A 293 -3.39 -12.38 1.16
CA ILE A 293 -4.68 -12.31 0.49
C ILE A 293 -5.73 -11.91 1.53
N THR A 294 -6.26 -10.69 1.40
CA THR A 294 -7.24 -10.12 2.32
C THR A 294 -8.65 -10.60 1.99
N GLU A 295 -8.94 -10.76 0.70
CA GLU A 295 -10.19 -11.31 0.17
C GLU A 295 -9.89 -12.29 -0.96
N GLU A 296 -10.52 -13.46 -0.90
CA GLU A 296 -10.43 -14.44 -1.98
C GLU A 296 -11.19 -13.93 -3.21
N GLY A 297 -10.56 -14.06 -4.38
CA GLY A 297 -11.24 -13.91 -5.65
C GLY A 297 -11.92 -15.22 -6.08
N LEU A 298 -12.60 -15.17 -7.22
CA LEU A 298 -13.27 -16.36 -7.77
C LEU A 298 -12.30 -17.43 -8.31
N ALA A 299 -11.04 -17.07 -8.57
CA ALA A 299 -9.97 -18.00 -8.92
C ALA A 299 -9.07 -18.22 -7.70
N THR A 300 -9.06 -19.44 -7.15
CA THR A 300 -8.24 -19.81 -5.98
C THR A 300 -7.29 -20.98 -6.28
N GLY A 301 -6.00 -20.76 -5.99
CA GLY A 301 -4.95 -21.80 -5.96
C GLY A 301 -4.41 -22.30 -7.31
N GLY A 302 -3.42 -23.20 -7.24
CA GLY A 302 -3.17 -24.22 -8.27
C GLY A 302 -2.60 -23.79 -9.63
N GLY A 303 -1.89 -22.66 -9.73
CA GLY A 303 -1.20 -22.24 -10.96
C GLY A 303 -1.88 -21.12 -11.76
N ASP A 304 -2.98 -20.57 -11.24
CA ASP A 304 -3.66 -19.42 -11.83
C ASP A 304 -2.95 -18.09 -11.57
N PHE A 305 -2.10 -18.02 -10.54
CA PHE A 305 -1.31 -16.83 -10.20
C PHE A 305 0.17 -17.16 -10.18
N VAL A 306 0.98 -16.22 -10.62
CA VAL A 306 2.42 -16.37 -10.78
C VAL A 306 3.16 -15.11 -10.38
N PHE A 307 4.29 -15.30 -9.71
CA PHE A 307 5.37 -14.33 -9.76
C PHE A 307 6.13 -14.52 -11.06
N SER A 308 6.50 -13.42 -11.71
CA SER A 308 7.41 -13.45 -12.85
C SER A 308 8.46 -12.37 -12.69
N LEU A 309 9.70 -12.75 -12.99
CA LEU A 309 10.82 -11.84 -13.01
C LEU A 309 11.19 -11.51 -14.46
N LEU A 310 11.27 -10.22 -14.74
CA LEU A 310 11.41 -9.68 -16.08
C LEU A 310 12.50 -8.58 -16.09
N PRO A 311 13.05 -8.25 -17.27
CA PRO A 311 13.76 -7.00 -17.46
C PRO A 311 12.87 -5.79 -17.13
N VAL A 312 13.47 -4.68 -16.66
CA VAL A 312 12.72 -3.45 -16.28
C VAL A 312 11.96 -2.83 -17.45
N ASP A 313 12.42 -3.08 -18.68
CA ASP A 313 11.82 -2.57 -19.93
C ASP A 313 10.82 -3.53 -20.59
N ALA A 314 10.39 -4.60 -19.89
CA ALA A 314 9.46 -5.59 -20.43
C ALA A 314 8.10 -4.96 -20.79
N ALA A 315 7.56 -5.32 -21.96
CA ALA A 315 6.28 -4.80 -22.43
C ALA A 315 5.07 -5.60 -21.93
N ASP A 316 5.22 -6.91 -21.75
CA ASP A 316 4.18 -7.83 -21.29
C ASP A 316 4.73 -8.91 -20.35
N THR A 317 3.83 -9.68 -19.74
CA THR A 317 4.18 -10.71 -18.73
C THR A 317 4.99 -11.90 -19.26
N ALA A 318 5.21 -11.99 -20.57
CA ALA A 318 5.99 -13.03 -21.23
C ALA A 318 7.30 -12.50 -21.88
N ASP A 319 7.48 -11.19 -21.98
CA ASP A 319 8.65 -10.57 -22.62
C ASP A 319 9.96 -10.88 -21.87
N ARG A 320 10.81 -11.71 -22.47
CA ARG A 320 12.14 -12.09 -21.95
C ARG A 320 12.11 -12.51 -20.48
N ARG A 321 11.05 -13.22 -20.09
CA ARG A 321 10.85 -13.71 -18.73
C ARG A 321 12.03 -14.54 -18.24
N ILE A 322 12.65 -14.07 -17.16
CA ILE A 322 13.85 -14.65 -16.53
C ILE A 322 13.45 -15.85 -15.70
N ASP A 323 12.44 -15.68 -14.85
CA ASP A 323 11.93 -16.74 -14.00
C ASP A 323 10.44 -16.57 -13.75
N TYR A 324 9.77 -17.66 -13.37
CA TYR A 324 8.41 -17.61 -12.88
C TYR A 324 8.11 -18.73 -11.89
N ALA A 325 7.24 -18.44 -10.94
CA ALA A 325 6.80 -19.40 -9.93
C ALA A 325 5.33 -19.19 -9.60
N THR A 326 4.58 -20.29 -9.52
CA THR A 326 3.15 -20.27 -9.18
C THR A 326 2.94 -19.95 -7.71
N GLN A 327 1.89 -19.19 -7.42
CA GLN A 327 1.59 -18.68 -6.07
C GLN A 327 0.21 -19.11 -5.61
N ASP A 328 0.01 -19.13 -4.28
CA ASP A 328 -1.30 -19.38 -3.66
C ASP A 328 -2.13 -18.09 -3.64
N SER A 329 -3.43 -18.20 -3.86
CA SER A 329 -4.37 -17.07 -3.84
C SER A 329 -5.54 -17.26 -2.88
N ARG A 330 -5.43 -18.24 -1.97
CA ARG A 330 -6.37 -18.43 -0.87
C ARG A 330 -6.18 -17.38 0.21
N LYS A 331 -7.23 -17.07 0.97
CA LYS A 331 -7.22 -16.08 2.05
C LYS A 331 -6.16 -16.46 3.09
N GLY A 332 -5.37 -15.47 3.52
CA GLY A 332 -4.32 -15.66 4.52
C GLY A 332 -2.96 -15.15 4.08
N SER A 333 -1.97 -15.32 4.96
CA SER A 333 -0.58 -14.96 4.72
C SER A 333 0.15 -16.06 3.96
N HIS A 334 0.93 -15.68 2.96
CA HIS A 334 1.72 -16.57 2.12
C HIS A 334 3.13 -16.03 1.91
N VAL A 335 4.07 -16.93 1.60
CA VAL A 335 5.41 -16.57 1.18
C VAL A 335 5.63 -17.14 -0.20
N GLY A 336 5.63 -16.27 -1.20
CA GLY A 336 5.93 -16.70 -2.54
C GLY A 336 7.44 -16.73 -2.77
N THR A 337 7.87 -17.66 -3.61
CA THR A 337 9.28 -17.82 -3.96
C THR A 337 9.48 -17.52 -5.43
N PHE A 338 10.65 -16.99 -5.79
CA PHE A 338 11.10 -16.83 -7.17
C PHE A 338 12.63 -16.91 -7.18
N ARG A 339 13.23 -17.25 -8.32
CA ARG A 339 14.68 -17.34 -8.47
C ARG A 339 15.24 -15.99 -8.93
N THR A 340 16.22 -15.46 -8.20
CA THR A 340 16.93 -14.26 -8.65
C THR A 340 17.99 -14.62 -9.69
N PRO A 341 18.29 -13.71 -10.63
CA PRO A 341 19.32 -13.93 -11.63
C PRO A 341 20.71 -13.89 -10.99
N ALA A 342 21.68 -14.52 -11.65
CA ALA A 342 23.08 -14.49 -11.23
C ALA A 342 23.73 -13.10 -11.43
N GLU A 343 23.18 -12.29 -12.35
CA GLU A 343 23.68 -10.95 -12.64
C GLU A 343 23.03 -9.91 -11.72
N PRO A 344 23.83 -9.14 -10.95
CA PRO A 344 23.32 -7.99 -10.20
C PRO A 344 22.71 -6.93 -11.10
N GLY A 345 21.70 -6.21 -10.61
CA GLY A 345 21.01 -5.17 -11.35
C GLY A 345 19.56 -5.00 -10.90
N ASP A 346 18.85 -4.10 -11.56
CA ASP A 346 17.42 -3.90 -11.33
C ASP A 346 16.59 -4.79 -12.24
N TYR A 347 15.54 -5.38 -11.68
CA TYR A 347 14.63 -6.28 -12.38
C TYR A 347 13.18 -5.94 -12.01
N LEU A 348 12.25 -6.28 -12.88
CA LEU A 348 10.83 -6.12 -12.64
C LEU A 348 10.25 -7.43 -12.11
N LEU A 349 9.80 -7.43 -10.85
CA LEU A 349 9.02 -8.50 -10.26
C LEU A 349 7.54 -8.16 -10.38
N ILE A 350 6.75 -9.04 -11.00
CA ILE A 350 5.30 -8.86 -11.14
C ILE A 350 4.55 -10.01 -10.49
N PHE A 351 3.40 -9.68 -9.88
CA PHE A 351 2.37 -10.64 -9.50
C PHE A 351 1.20 -10.50 -10.47
N HIS A 352 0.86 -11.59 -11.14
CA HIS A 352 -0.16 -11.57 -12.18
C HIS A 352 -0.85 -12.92 -12.30
N ARG A 353 -1.96 -12.92 -13.02
CA ARG A 353 -2.62 -14.15 -13.44
C ARG A 353 -1.72 -14.85 -14.46
N ASN A 354 -1.72 -16.18 -14.49
CA ASN A 354 -0.99 -16.99 -15.47
C ASN A 354 -1.59 -16.87 -16.89
N ALA A 355 -1.46 -15.68 -17.48
CA ALA A 355 -1.91 -15.27 -18.79
C ALA A 355 -0.96 -14.19 -19.33
N GLN A 356 -0.88 -14.08 -20.66
CA GLN A 356 -0.14 -12.98 -21.27
C GLN A 356 -0.97 -11.70 -21.18
N MET A 357 -0.41 -10.65 -20.58
CA MET A 357 -1.08 -9.37 -20.42
C MET A 357 -0.08 -8.21 -20.37
N PRO A 358 -0.53 -6.97 -20.67
CA PRO A 358 0.30 -5.78 -20.49
C PRO A 358 0.77 -5.59 -19.04
N ILE A 359 1.97 -5.05 -18.84
CA ILE A 359 2.57 -4.83 -17.51
C ILE A 359 1.82 -3.80 -16.65
N ASP A 360 1.00 -2.95 -17.25
CA ASP A 360 0.13 -1.99 -16.56
C ASP A 360 -1.21 -2.59 -16.11
N GLU A 361 -1.54 -3.81 -16.56
CA GLU A 361 -2.76 -4.54 -16.17
C GLU A 361 -2.50 -5.66 -15.15
N VAL A 362 -1.24 -5.85 -14.72
CA VAL A 362 -0.89 -6.82 -13.69
C VAL A 362 -1.38 -6.37 -12.31
N MET A 363 -1.49 -7.32 -11.38
CA MET A 363 -2.05 -7.02 -10.06
C MET A 363 -1.10 -6.19 -9.21
N GLU A 364 0.17 -6.58 -9.16
CA GLU A 364 1.22 -5.84 -8.46
C GLU A 364 2.54 -5.90 -9.23
N ARG A 365 3.35 -4.85 -9.09
CA ARG A 365 4.66 -4.77 -9.73
C ARG A 365 5.66 -3.97 -8.92
N PHE A 366 6.89 -4.48 -8.88
CA PHE A 366 8.00 -3.87 -8.16
C PHE A 366 9.24 -3.86 -9.02
N VAL A 367 9.98 -2.75 -8.99
CA VAL A 367 11.38 -2.79 -9.37
C VAL A 367 12.16 -3.28 -8.17
N ILE A 368 12.82 -4.43 -8.32
CA ILE A 368 13.66 -5.03 -7.30
C ILE A 368 15.13 -4.86 -7.69
N THR A 369 15.97 -4.55 -6.72
CA THR A 369 17.42 -4.51 -6.92
C THR A 369 18.02 -5.84 -6.48
N VAL A 370 18.83 -6.44 -7.34
CA VAL A 370 19.60 -7.64 -7.07
C VAL A 370 21.06 -7.23 -6.90
N GLU A 371 21.62 -7.47 -5.73
CA GLU A 371 23.01 -7.20 -5.38
C GLU A 371 23.87 -8.47 -5.48
N THR A 372 25.18 -8.26 -5.59
CA THR A 372 26.17 -9.34 -5.50
C THR A 372 26.02 -10.14 -4.22
N ARG A 373 26.23 -11.46 -4.30
CA ARG A 373 26.29 -12.31 -3.10
C ARG A 373 27.48 -11.93 -2.20
N PRO A 374 27.32 -12.02 -0.87
CA PRO A 374 28.45 -11.99 0.06
C PRO A 374 29.44 -13.10 -0.24
N GLU A 375 30.73 -12.85 0.00
CA GLU A 375 31.77 -13.87 -0.11
C GLU A 375 31.46 -15.06 0.81
N VAL A 376 31.72 -16.27 0.29
CA VAL A 376 31.57 -17.50 1.06
C VAL A 376 32.87 -17.79 1.80
N SER A 377 32.77 -18.20 3.06
CA SER A 377 33.89 -18.65 3.87
C SER A 377 33.65 -20.08 4.35
N LEU A 378 34.71 -20.89 4.32
CA LEU A 378 34.72 -22.28 4.75
C LEU A 378 35.61 -22.42 5.98
N ILE A 379 35.13 -23.15 6.99
CA ILE A 379 35.92 -23.52 8.18
C ILE A 379 35.83 -25.04 8.33
N ALA A 380 36.98 -25.70 8.37
CA ALA A 380 37.11 -27.14 8.62
C ALA A 380 38.46 -27.40 9.31
N PRO A 381 38.65 -28.56 9.96
CA PRO A 381 39.94 -28.95 10.50
C PRO A 381 41.02 -28.95 9.39
N PRO A 382 42.24 -28.46 9.68
CA PRO A 382 43.30 -28.41 8.68
C PRO A 382 43.83 -29.80 8.31
N ALA A 383 43.62 -30.81 9.17
CA ALA A 383 44.01 -32.18 8.92
C ALA A 383 43.00 -33.18 9.51
N VAL A 384 42.78 -34.29 8.80
CA VAL A 384 41.89 -35.39 9.20
C VAL A 384 42.49 -36.75 8.83
N ALA A 385 42.06 -37.80 9.54
CA ALA A 385 42.46 -39.16 9.18
C ALA A 385 41.79 -39.62 7.87
N PRO A 386 42.39 -40.56 7.11
CA PRO A 386 41.77 -41.10 5.90
C PRO A 386 40.38 -41.71 6.17
N GLY A 387 39.39 -41.35 5.35
CA GLY A 387 38.00 -41.80 5.52
C GLY A 387 37.25 -41.19 6.71
N ALA A 388 37.86 -40.26 7.45
CA ALA A 388 37.21 -39.59 8.58
C ALA A 388 36.10 -38.63 8.12
N ARG A 389 35.19 -38.33 9.05
CA ARG A 389 34.17 -37.30 8.88
C ARG A 389 34.82 -35.93 9.04
N VAL A 390 34.68 -35.08 8.03
CA VAL A 390 35.17 -33.70 8.04
C VAL A 390 34.02 -32.79 8.46
N PRO A 391 34.03 -32.21 9.68
CA PRO A 391 33.09 -31.17 10.02
C PRO A 391 33.44 -29.93 9.20
N VAL A 392 32.46 -29.43 8.44
CA VAL A 392 32.61 -28.23 7.61
C VAL A 392 31.54 -27.23 8.03
N THR A 393 31.97 -26.03 8.37
CA THR A 393 31.10 -24.87 8.60
C THR A 393 31.22 -23.94 7.40
N VAL A 394 30.08 -23.53 6.86
CA VAL A 394 30.00 -22.57 5.76
C VAL A 394 29.34 -21.29 6.26
N THR A 395 29.90 -20.13 5.93
CA THR A 395 29.30 -18.82 6.18
C THR A 395 29.30 -18.00 4.89
N GLY A 396 28.37 -17.04 4.75
CA GLY A 396 28.28 -16.18 3.56
C GLY A 396 27.07 -16.48 2.65
N GLY A 397 27.13 -16.00 1.40
CA GLY A 397 26.02 -16.04 0.44
C GLY A 397 25.77 -17.41 -0.17
N MET A 398 24.98 -18.25 0.49
CA MET A 398 24.71 -19.64 0.07
C MET A 398 23.38 -19.78 -0.68
N GLY A 399 23.41 -20.42 -1.86
CA GLY A 399 22.25 -20.86 -2.62
C GLY A 399 21.92 -22.34 -2.37
N ASN A 400 20.63 -22.69 -2.36
CA ASN A 400 20.18 -24.08 -2.09
C ASN A 400 20.73 -25.10 -3.10
N SER A 401 20.95 -24.65 -4.34
CA SER A 401 21.49 -25.47 -5.41
C SER A 401 23.02 -25.43 -5.47
N ASP A 402 23.71 -24.61 -4.69
CA ASP A 402 25.18 -24.57 -4.65
C ASP A 402 25.74 -25.90 -4.14
N ARG A 403 27.04 -26.13 -4.33
CA ARG A 403 27.68 -27.41 -4.02
C ARG A 403 28.92 -27.23 -3.16
N ILE A 404 29.16 -28.20 -2.29
CA ILE A 404 30.44 -28.38 -1.60
C ILE A 404 31.11 -29.61 -2.20
N GLU A 405 32.36 -29.43 -2.62
CA GLU A 405 33.10 -30.42 -3.39
C GLU A 405 34.50 -30.65 -2.77
N ILE A 406 35.03 -31.87 -2.86
CA ILE A 406 36.43 -32.16 -2.53
C ILE A 406 37.24 -32.24 -3.82
N TRP A 407 38.32 -31.47 -3.89
CA TRP A 407 39.19 -31.34 -5.06
C TRP A 407 40.59 -31.88 -4.77
N LYS A 408 41.26 -32.40 -5.80
CA LYS A 408 42.66 -32.86 -5.78
C LYS A 408 43.39 -32.32 -7.00
N GLY A 409 44.46 -31.55 -6.79
CA GLY A 409 45.25 -31.00 -7.89
C GLY A 409 44.48 -30.03 -8.79
N GLY A 410 43.53 -29.28 -8.24
CA GLY A 410 42.73 -28.30 -9.00
C GLY A 410 41.59 -28.89 -9.83
N ALA A 411 41.14 -30.11 -9.55
CA ALA A 411 39.93 -30.67 -10.13
C ALA A 411 39.11 -31.44 -9.08
N LEU A 412 37.79 -31.56 -9.31
CA LEU A 412 36.90 -32.39 -8.50
C LEU A 412 37.46 -33.81 -8.37
N TYR A 413 37.64 -34.28 -7.13
CA TYR A 413 38.20 -35.60 -6.83
C TYR A 413 37.22 -36.72 -7.16
N SER A 414 35.95 -36.57 -6.76
CA SER A 414 34.87 -37.52 -7.07
C SER A 414 33.51 -36.83 -7.06
N TRP A 415 32.64 -37.23 -7.99
CA TRP A 415 31.24 -36.80 -8.04
C TRP A 415 30.45 -37.25 -6.80
N ASP A 416 30.83 -38.37 -6.19
CA ASP A 416 30.21 -38.85 -4.94
C ASP A 416 30.57 -37.96 -3.73
N GLN A 417 31.53 -37.06 -3.89
CA GLN A 417 31.96 -36.07 -2.89
C GLN A 417 31.50 -34.65 -3.25
N SER A 418 30.59 -34.52 -4.23
CA SER A 418 29.87 -33.29 -4.55
C SER A 418 28.50 -33.36 -3.89
N ILE A 419 28.26 -32.48 -2.93
CA ILE A 419 27.00 -32.45 -2.17
C ILE A 419 26.33 -31.10 -2.40
N TYR A 420 25.05 -31.14 -2.79
CA TYR A 420 24.25 -29.92 -2.86
C TYR A 420 24.03 -29.34 -1.46
N ILE A 421 24.00 -28.02 -1.32
CA ILE A 421 23.77 -27.36 -0.03
C ILE A 421 22.46 -27.81 0.62
N GLN A 422 21.38 -27.94 -0.16
CA GLN A 422 20.10 -28.49 0.31
C GLN A 422 20.17 -29.95 0.83
N GLU A 423 21.17 -30.74 0.41
CA GLU A 423 21.37 -32.14 0.84
C GLU A 423 22.39 -32.24 1.98
N PHE A 424 23.36 -31.32 1.98
CA PHE A 424 24.35 -31.12 3.04
C PHE A 424 23.66 -30.77 4.36
N PHE A 425 22.55 -30.02 4.30
CA PHE A 425 21.66 -29.77 5.43
C PHE A 425 20.38 -30.60 5.29
N ASP A 426 20.18 -31.63 6.13
CA ASP A 426 19.07 -32.59 6.02
C ASP A 426 17.69 -31.90 5.94
N ASN A 427 17.08 -31.85 4.75
CA ASN A 427 15.84 -31.11 4.44
C ASN A 427 15.91 -29.59 4.66
N ASN A 428 16.92 -28.93 4.08
CA ASN A 428 17.12 -27.47 4.04
C ASN A 428 17.53 -26.81 5.36
N TYR A 429 17.46 -27.52 6.49
CA TYR A 429 17.69 -26.94 7.83
C TYR A 429 18.19 -27.98 8.88
N GLY A 430 18.57 -29.18 8.42
CA GLY A 430 19.11 -30.28 9.22
C GLY A 430 20.53 -30.03 9.76
N LEU A 431 21.08 -30.98 10.55
CA LEU A 431 22.50 -30.93 10.92
C LEU A 431 23.34 -30.99 9.64
N ALA A 432 24.42 -30.20 9.57
CA ALA A 432 25.40 -30.32 8.51
C ALA A 432 25.93 -31.77 8.47
N LYS A 433 25.72 -32.46 7.36
CA LYS A 433 26.30 -33.79 7.17
C LYS A 433 27.81 -33.60 6.98
N PRO A 434 28.66 -34.25 7.79
CA PRO A 434 30.10 -34.12 7.61
C PRO A 434 30.48 -34.69 6.24
N LEU A 435 31.39 -34.02 5.54
CA LEU A 435 31.98 -34.57 4.32
C LEU A 435 32.79 -35.82 4.68
N LEU A 436 32.95 -36.74 3.73
CA LEU A 436 33.80 -37.91 3.93
C LEU A 436 35.18 -37.61 3.35
N ALA A 437 36.21 -37.60 4.20
CA ALA A 437 37.57 -37.45 3.74
C ALA A 437 37.92 -38.59 2.77
N PRO A 438 38.66 -38.31 1.68
CA PRO A 438 39.23 -39.34 0.83
C PRO A 438 39.95 -40.44 1.64
N SER A 439 39.87 -41.68 1.17
CA SER A 439 40.57 -42.81 1.80
C SER A 439 42.07 -42.83 1.48
N GLU A 440 42.50 -42.11 0.44
CA GLU A 440 43.91 -41.95 0.07
C GLU A 440 44.53 -40.75 0.79
N PRO A 441 45.62 -40.94 1.56
CA PRO A 441 46.37 -39.83 2.13
C PRO A 441 46.88 -38.87 1.05
N GLY A 442 46.90 -37.58 1.36
CA GLY A 442 47.37 -36.54 0.44
C GLY A 442 46.79 -35.16 0.76
N GLU A 443 47.16 -34.18 -0.07
CA GLU A 443 46.63 -32.83 0.00
C GLU A 443 45.39 -32.69 -0.89
N TYR A 444 44.33 -32.17 -0.30
CA TYR A 444 43.04 -31.93 -0.94
C TYR A 444 42.59 -30.49 -0.66
N GLU A 445 41.54 -30.06 -1.35
CA GLU A 445 40.86 -28.80 -1.11
C GLU A 445 39.36 -29.05 -0.95
N ILE A 446 38.74 -28.37 0.00
CA ILE A 446 37.28 -28.22 0.07
C ILE A 446 36.94 -26.98 -0.73
N VAL A 447 36.07 -27.11 -1.71
CA VAL A 447 35.69 -26.04 -2.64
C VAL A 447 34.19 -25.82 -2.56
N TYR A 448 33.79 -24.56 -2.40
CA TYR A 448 32.40 -24.14 -2.53
C TYR A 448 32.15 -23.66 -3.96
N VAL A 449 31.11 -24.20 -4.60
CA VAL A 449 30.80 -23.93 -6.00
C VAL A 449 29.38 -23.38 -6.14
N PHE A 450 29.28 -22.18 -6.72
CA PHE A 450 28.04 -21.55 -7.14
C PHE A 450 27.44 -22.28 -8.34
N SER A 451 26.20 -22.73 -8.24
CA SER A 451 25.62 -23.64 -9.25
C SER A 451 25.15 -22.97 -10.54
N GLU A 452 24.96 -21.66 -10.51
CA GLU A 452 24.53 -20.83 -11.63
C GLU A 452 25.69 -20.16 -12.38
N LEU A 453 26.94 -20.39 -11.96
CA LEU A 453 28.14 -19.86 -12.58
C LEU A 453 29.02 -20.99 -13.10
N ASP A 454 29.83 -20.69 -14.12
CA ASP A 454 30.74 -21.65 -14.76
C ASP A 454 32.21 -21.22 -14.60
N GLY A 455 33.12 -22.20 -14.64
CA GLY A 455 34.56 -21.97 -14.60
C GLY A 455 35.06 -21.39 -13.28
N GLU A 456 36.11 -20.56 -13.32
CA GLU A 456 36.70 -19.94 -12.12
C GLU A 456 35.71 -19.03 -11.37
N ALA A 457 34.74 -18.43 -12.06
CA ALA A 457 33.72 -17.59 -11.44
C ALA A 457 32.73 -18.39 -10.57
N ALA A 458 32.63 -19.71 -10.78
CA ALA A 458 31.82 -20.60 -9.96
C ALA A 458 32.46 -20.87 -8.59
N MET A 459 33.78 -20.69 -8.45
CA MET A 459 34.50 -20.99 -7.22
C MET A 459 34.35 -19.86 -6.21
N ALA A 460 33.51 -20.06 -5.19
CA ALA A 460 33.24 -19.04 -4.19
C ALA A 460 34.28 -19.04 -3.06
N ALA A 461 34.77 -20.23 -2.66
CA ALA A 461 35.76 -20.38 -1.60
C ALA A 461 36.56 -21.68 -1.76
N ARG A 462 37.81 -21.66 -1.27
CA ARG A 462 38.72 -22.81 -1.24
C ARG A 462 39.38 -22.90 0.12
N LEU A 463 39.41 -24.10 0.68
CA LEU A 463 40.06 -24.38 1.96
C LEU A 463 40.95 -25.63 1.83
N PRO A 464 42.25 -25.55 2.17
CA PRO A 464 43.12 -26.71 2.15
C PRO A 464 42.72 -27.74 3.22
N LEU A 465 42.82 -29.02 2.86
CA LEU A 465 42.55 -30.16 3.74
C LEU A 465 43.65 -31.22 3.56
N SER A 466 44.45 -31.45 4.60
CA SER A 466 45.43 -32.53 4.60
C SER A 466 44.81 -33.83 5.13
N VAL A 467 44.86 -34.90 4.35
CA VAL A 467 44.36 -36.23 4.76
C VAL A 467 45.56 -37.12 5.09
N GLY A 468 45.75 -37.50 6.34
CA GLY A 468 46.95 -38.20 6.79
C GLY A 468 47.07 -38.36 8.31
N GLU A 469 48.30 -38.34 8.84
CA GLU A 469 48.55 -38.35 10.29
C GLU A 469 48.11 -37.01 10.90
N VAL A 470 47.09 -37.07 11.78
CA VAL A 470 46.56 -35.91 12.51
C VAL A 470 47.47 -35.65 13.72
N PRO A 471 48.00 -34.43 13.94
CA PRO A 471 48.71 -34.09 15.16
C PRO A 471 47.78 -34.24 16.38
N GLU A 472 48.25 -34.83 17.49
CA GLU A 472 47.47 -34.95 18.73
C GLU A 472 47.00 -33.56 19.20
N LEU A 473 45.68 -33.37 19.26
CA LEU A 473 45.00 -32.24 19.90
C LEU A 473 44.38 -32.76 21.20
N ASP A 474 44.61 -32.05 22.32
CA ASP A 474 44.20 -32.45 23.68
C ASP A 474 42.71 -32.87 23.76
N GLU A 475 42.47 -34.03 24.39
CA GLU A 475 41.20 -34.78 24.50
C GLU A 475 40.08 -34.11 25.35
N ALA A 476 39.93 -32.78 25.32
CA ALA A 476 38.87 -32.10 26.06
C ALA A 476 37.55 -31.95 25.29
N SER A 477 37.43 -32.50 24.08
CA SER A 477 36.18 -32.41 23.32
C SER A 477 35.90 -33.69 22.53
N VAL A 478 34.66 -34.21 22.71
CA VAL A 478 33.88 -35.16 21.88
C VAL A 478 33.47 -36.50 22.54
N ALA A 479 32.23 -36.49 23.10
CA ALA A 479 31.09 -37.48 23.06
C ALA A 479 31.21 -38.88 23.77
N PRO A 480 30.15 -39.73 23.96
CA PRO A 480 28.74 -39.69 23.47
C PRO A 480 27.58 -40.27 24.38
N GLU A 481 26.34 -40.16 23.85
CA GLU A 481 25.13 -41.05 23.90
C GLU A 481 24.32 -41.34 25.19
N GLY A 482 22.99 -41.17 25.08
CA GLY A 482 21.97 -41.70 26.00
C GLY A 482 20.59 -41.81 25.34
N SER A 483 20.10 -43.05 25.21
CA SER A 483 18.90 -43.52 24.50
C SER A 483 17.57 -43.36 25.25
N GLY A 484 16.47 -43.12 24.50
CA GLY A 484 15.23 -43.89 24.66
C GLY A 484 13.93 -43.12 25.00
N GLY A 485 12.90 -43.34 24.16
CA GLY A 485 11.49 -43.35 24.58
C GLY A 485 10.57 -42.31 23.94
N LEU A 486 9.70 -42.76 23.03
CA LEU A 486 8.52 -42.02 22.56
C LEU A 486 7.53 -41.74 23.73
N GLN A 487 7.03 -40.51 23.84
CA GLN A 487 5.74 -40.24 24.50
C GLN A 487 4.99 -39.05 23.89
N GLN A 488 3.65 -39.16 23.94
CA GLN A 488 2.65 -38.36 23.24
C GLN A 488 2.43 -36.96 23.83
N ALA A 489 1.85 -36.12 22.96
CA ALA A 489 1.46 -34.73 23.13
C ALA A 489 0.70 -34.38 24.43
N GLY A 490 1.04 -33.21 24.96
CA GLY A 490 0.20 -32.38 25.82
C GLY A 490 0.85 -32.07 27.16
N THR A 491 1.47 -30.89 27.28
CA THR A 491 1.63 -30.18 28.56
C THR A 491 1.86 -28.69 28.35
N ASP A 492 1.27 -27.91 29.25
CA ASP A 492 1.39 -26.46 29.42
C ASP A 492 2.86 -26.00 29.52
N PRO A 493 3.22 -24.80 29.01
CA PRO A 493 4.58 -24.24 29.10
C PRO A 493 5.13 -24.08 30.53
N ALA A 494 4.25 -24.12 31.55
CA ALA A 494 4.63 -23.91 32.94
C ALA A 494 5.39 -25.08 33.61
N GLU A 495 5.44 -26.29 33.01
CA GLU A 495 6.12 -27.44 33.62
C GLU A 495 7.54 -27.72 33.08
N ALA A 496 8.06 -26.94 32.13
CA ALA A 496 9.40 -27.15 31.56
C ALA A 496 10.55 -26.49 32.35
N GLY A 497 10.26 -25.74 33.42
CA GLY A 497 11.29 -25.11 34.25
C GLY A 497 12.12 -24.03 33.54
N LEU A 498 11.63 -23.50 32.41
CA LEU A 498 12.19 -22.35 31.70
C LEU A 498 11.29 -21.14 32.02
N GLY A 499 11.91 -20.00 32.35
CA GLY A 499 11.25 -18.83 32.99
C GLY A 499 10.10 -18.18 32.21
N GLU A 500 9.44 -17.21 32.84
CA GLU A 500 8.18 -16.54 32.41
C GLU A 500 8.26 -15.76 31.07
N ASP A 501 9.37 -15.81 30.33
CA ASP A 501 9.67 -14.96 29.14
C ASP A 501 9.85 -15.74 27.82
N VAL A 502 9.29 -16.96 27.68
CA VAL A 502 9.37 -17.75 26.43
C VAL A 502 8.12 -17.56 25.57
N ALA A 503 8.28 -17.07 24.34
CA ALA A 503 7.19 -16.85 23.39
C ALA A 503 6.95 -18.02 22.44
N PHE A 504 8.02 -18.50 21.81
CA PHE A 504 7.97 -19.61 20.86
C PHE A 504 9.09 -20.60 21.18
N ALA A 505 8.80 -21.90 21.06
CA ALA A 505 9.75 -22.96 21.37
C ALA A 505 9.71 -24.07 20.33
N CYS A 506 10.88 -24.56 19.91
CA CYS A 506 11.01 -25.72 19.06
C CYS A 506 11.74 -26.83 19.83
N PRO A 507 11.06 -27.95 20.16
CA PRO A 507 11.65 -29.04 20.93
C PRO A 507 12.93 -29.61 20.29
N ALA A 508 13.92 -29.99 21.12
CA ALA A 508 15.22 -30.49 20.65
C ALA A 508 15.14 -31.88 19.96
N ASP A 509 14.11 -32.66 20.26
CA ASP A 509 13.81 -33.94 19.61
C ASP A 509 13.10 -33.79 18.26
N ASN A 510 12.73 -32.55 17.88
CA ASN A 510 12.11 -32.27 16.59
C ASN A 510 13.17 -32.36 15.46
N GLY A 511 12.94 -33.22 14.47
CA GLY A 511 13.90 -33.46 13.38
C GLY A 511 14.00 -32.34 12.34
N VAL A 512 13.12 -31.33 12.39
CA VAL A 512 13.01 -30.22 11.44
C VAL A 512 12.68 -28.91 12.18
N PRO A 513 13.00 -27.72 11.64
CA PRO A 513 12.61 -26.45 12.25
C PRO A 513 11.10 -26.30 12.40
N CYS A 514 10.71 -25.56 13.42
CA CYS A 514 9.33 -25.16 13.66
C CYS A 514 9.05 -23.81 13.00
N PHE A 515 7.96 -23.69 12.26
CA PHE A 515 7.59 -22.43 11.59
C PHE A 515 6.55 -21.68 12.40
N PHE A 516 6.74 -20.37 12.56
CA PHE A 516 5.89 -19.49 13.35
C PHE A 516 5.53 -18.23 12.55
N ASP A 517 4.29 -17.78 12.72
CA ASP A 517 3.75 -16.52 12.23
C ASP A 517 3.26 -15.75 13.45
N ASP A 518 3.93 -14.65 13.78
CA ASP A 518 3.48 -13.73 14.81
C ASP A 518 2.66 -12.60 14.16
N PRO A 519 1.32 -12.60 14.28
CA PRO A 519 0.47 -11.59 13.66
C PRO A 519 0.54 -10.22 14.37
N ALA A 520 1.05 -10.15 15.61
CA ALA A 520 1.13 -8.91 16.37
C ALA A 520 2.23 -7.99 15.82
N THR A 521 3.41 -8.55 15.56
CA THR A 521 4.44 -7.83 14.81
C THR A 521 4.24 -8.00 13.32
N GLY A 522 3.83 -9.16 12.81
CA GLY A 522 3.89 -9.52 11.39
C GLY A 522 5.19 -10.26 11.03
N LEU A 523 5.93 -10.75 12.02
CA LEU A 523 7.17 -11.52 11.82
C LEU A 523 6.84 -12.99 11.58
N VAL A 524 7.32 -13.51 10.46
CA VAL A 524 7.28 -14.94 10.14
C VAL A 524 8.69 -15.47 10.24
N PHE A 525 8.90 -16.58 10.96
CA PHE A 525 10.24 -17.14 11.14
C PHE A 525 10.25 -18.66 11.31
N ALA A 526 11.41 -19.26 11.01
CA ALA A 526 11.68 -20.68 11.24
C ALA A 526 12.65 -20.83 12.42
N LEU A 527 12.24 -21.53 13.48
CA LEU A 527 13.02 -21.74 14.69
C LEU A 527 13.73 -23.11 14.64
N PRO A 528 15.05 -23.18 14.85
CA PRO A 528 15.77 -24.46 14.87
C PRO A 528 15.33 -25.38 16.01
N PRO A 529 15.42 -26.71 15.88
CA PRO A 529 15.19 -27.63 17.00
C PRO A 529 16.12 -27.35 18.19
N GLY A 530 15.57 -27.32 19.40
CA GLY A 530 16.30 -27.02 20.62
C GLY A 530 16.52 -25.53 20.85
N TRP A 531 15.75 -24.67 20.18
CA TRP A 531 15.79 -23.22 20.33
C TRP A 531 14.44 -22.67 20.76
N ILE A 532 14.49 -21.56 21.49
CA ILE A 532 13.34 -20.81 22.00
C ILE A 532 13.52 -19.33 21.69
N THR A 533 12.45 -18.53 21.79
CA THR A 533 12.49 -17.07 21.60
C THR A 533 11.84 -16.34 22.76
N ASP A 534 12.21 -15.07 22.94
CA ASP A 534 11.36 -14.09 23.60
C ASP A 534 10.25 -13.59 22.64
N GLN A 535 9.36 -12.72 23.13
CA GLN A 535 8.26 -12.16 22.33
C GLN A 535 8.84 -11.23 21.27
N PRO A 536 8.54 -11.46 19.96
CA PRO A 536 8.89 -10.51 18.93
C PRO A 536 8.25 -9.15 19.21
N THR A 537 9.02 -8.07 19.07
CA THR A 537 8.53 -6.70 19.28
C THR A 537 8.80 -5.86 18.06
N ARG A 538 7.82 -5.07 17.62
CA ARG A 538 7.96 -4.15 16.49
C ARG A 538 8.15 -2.73 17.01
N GLU A 539 9.17 -2.06 16.53
CA GLU A 539 9.38 -0.65 16.82
C GLU A 539 8.23 0.22 16.28
N ALA A 540 7.85 1.24 17.06
CA ALA A 540 6.77 2.13 16.69
C ALA A 540 7.06 2.88 15.37
N MET A 541 6.02 3.08 14.55
CA MET A 541 6.14 3.81 13.29
C MET A 541 6.34 5.31 13.53
N THR A 542 7.24 5.91 12.75
CA THR A 542 7.27 7.37 12.55
C THR A 542 6.17 7.77 11.56
N ALA A 543 5.52 8.91 11.78
CA ALA A 543 4.38 9.35 10.95
C ALA A 543 4.76 9.49 9.46
N GLY A 544 4.23 8.59 8.62
CA GLY A 544 4.45 8.52 7.17
C GLY A 544 5.53 7.54 6.69
N GLY A 545 6.15 6.78 7.58
CA GLY A 545 7.22 5.82 7.27
C GLY A 545 6.79 4.35 7.19
N LYS A 546 7.67 3.49 6.66
CA LYS A 546 7.53 2.03 6.65
C LYS A 546 7.46 1.50 8.11
N PRO A 547 6.78 0.36 8.36
CA PRO A 547 6.72 -0.26 9.68
C PRO A 547 8.13 -0.44 10.29
N GLY A 548 8.27 -0.14 11.59
CA GLY A 548 9.55 -0.21 12.31
C GLY A 548 10.12 -1.63 12.35
N LEU A 549 11.41 -1.77 12.64
CA LEU A 549 12.08 -3.07 12.62
C LEU A 549 11.51 -4.00 13.70
N VAL A 550 11.39 -5.30 13.39
CA VAL A 550 11.05 -6.30 14.40
C VAL A 550 12.31 -6.81 15.08
N ARG A 551 12.28 -6.86 16.41
CA ARG A 551 13.35 -7.35 17.27
C ARG A 551 12.90 -8.64 17.96
N VAL A 552 13.81 -9.61 18.05
CA VAL A 552 13.59 -10.89 18.75
C VAL A 552 14.94 -11.51 19.09
N ASN A 553 15.03 -12.12 20.27
CA ASN A 553 16.15 -12.93 20.70
C ASN A 553 15.81 -14.42 20.59
N PHE A 554 16.77 -15.19 20.10
CA PHE A 554 16.72 -16.63 20.00
C PHE A 554 17.75 -17.23 20.94
N PHE A 555 17.33 -18.19 21.76
CA PHE A 555 18.16 -18.85 22.77
C PHE A 555 18.22 -20.35 22.50
N SER A 556 19.40 -20.95 22.57
CA SER A 556 19.51 -22.41 22.60
C SER A 556 19.07 -22.96 23.96
N THR A 557 18.56 -24.18 23.97
CA THR A 557 18.26 -24.93 25.21
C THR A 557 19.47 -25.73 25.73
N SER A 558 20.62 -25.62 25.06
CA SER A 558 21.87 -26.29 25.40
C SER A 558 22.70 -25.51 26.44
N ASP A 559 23.69 -26.17 27.05
CA ASP A 559 24.64 -25.56 28.00
C ASP A 559 26.08 -25.62 27.41
N PRO A 560 26.73 -24.47 27.14
CA PRO A 560 26.30 -23.11 27.41
C PRO A 560 25.17 -22.62 26.48
N VAL A 561 24.29 -21.77 27.02
CA VAL A 561 23.20 -21.14 26.26
C VAL A 561 23.80 -20.20 25.22
N GLU A 562 23.38 -20.41 23.97
CA GLU A 562 23.77 -19.62 22.82
C GLU A 562 22.67 -18.60 22.48
N THR A 563 23.06 -17.40 22.06
CA THR A 563 22.10 -16.31 21.76
C THR A 563 22.34 -15.71 20.39
N ILE A 564 21.24 -15.54 19.66
CA ILE A 564 21.17 -14.83 18.38
C ILE A 564 20.12 -13.73 18.52
N THR A 565 20.39 -12.53 18.04
CA THR A 565 19.47 -11.39 18.13
C THR A 565 19.17 -10.84 16.75
N LEU A 566 17.89 -10.77 16.39
CA LEU A 566 17.42 -10.01 15.24
C LEU A 566 17.25 -8.54 15.64
N ASN A 567 17.89 -7.65 14.90
CA ASN A 567 17.89 -6.21 15.12
C ASN A 567 18.21 -5.88 16.59
N PRO A 568 19.47 -5.98 17.05
CA PRO A 568 19.87 -5.51 18.38
C PRO A 568 19.98 -3.98 18.46
N HIS A 569 19.68 -3.37 19.61
CA HIS A 569 19.72 -1.88 19.76
C HIS A 569 21.15 -1.36 19.73
N GLN A 570 22.08 -2.09 20.34
CA GLN A 570 23.51 -1.79 20.32
C GLN A 570 24.30 -3.07 20.04
N TRP A 571 25.02 -3.12 18.93
CA TRP A 571 25.90 -4.23 18.61
C TRP A 571 27.24 -3.73 18.08
N THR A 572 28.32 -4.09 18.77
CA THR A 572 29.68 -3.71 18.37
C THR A 572 30.41 -4.90 17.77
N THR A 573 31.46 -4.65 16.98
CA THR A 573 32.31 -5.71 16.41
C THR A 573 32.98 -6.59 17.47
N MET A 574 33.01 -6.16 18.74
CA MET A 574 33.51 -6.97 19.86
C MET A 574 32.52 -8.04 20.34
N ASN A 575 31.22 -7.84 20.13
CA ASN A 575 30.19 -8.79 20.57
C ASN A 575 30.07 -9.98 19.63
N GLY A 576 30.42 -9.82 18.35
CA GLY A 576 30.46 -10.89 17.37
C GLY A 576 29.90 -10.45 16.01
N PRO A 577 29.90 -11.34 15.01
CA PRO A 577 29.49 -10.98 13.65
C PRO A 577 27.98 -10.82 13.53
N CYS A 578 27.56 -9.90 12.66
CA CYS A 578 26.19 -9.76 12.20
C CYS A 578 26.10 -10.09 10.71
N ILE A 579 24.94 -10.58 10.28
CA ILE A 579 24.59 -10.79 8.88
C ILE A 579 23.33 -9.96 8.60
N ASP A 580 23.39 -9.14 7.56
CA ASP A 580 22.22 -8.38 7.12
C ASP A 580 21.24 -9.30 6.39
N ILE A 581 20.04 -9.45 6.96
CA ILE A 581 18.92 -10.21 6.42
C ILE A 581 17.68 -9.30 6.33
N GLN A 582 16.56 -9.80 5.80
CA GLN A 582 15.26 -9.13 5.96
C GLN A 582 14.60 -9.68 7.23
N PRO A 583 14.11 -8.86 8.19
CA PRO A 583 13.97 -7.40 8.17
C PRO A 583 15.19 -6.56 8.55
N GLY A 584 16.28 -7.14 9.07
CA GLY A 584 17.49 -6.36 9.35
C GLY A 584 18.67 -7.20 9.84
N ALA A 585 19.46 -6.72 10.79
CA ALA A 585 20.71 -7.37 11.19
C ALA A 585 20.46 -8.57 12.11
N LEU A 586 20.89 -9.77 11.72
CA LEU A 586 20.91 -10.96 12.57
C LEU A 586 22.31 -11.13 13.16
N CYS A 587 22.43 -10.93 14.47
CA CYS A 587 23.69 -10.83 15.18
C CYS A 587 23.89 -11.98 16.16
N ARG A 588 25.14 -12.46 16.29
CA ARG A 588 25.49 -13.56 17.19
C ARG A 588 26.77 -13.30 17.95
N PHE A 589 26.87 -13.87 19.15
CA PHE A 589 28.15 -13.93 19.84
C PHE A 589 29.16 -14.81 19.10
N LYS A 590 30.45 -14.50 19.22
CA LYS A 590 31.50 -15.33 18.63
C LYS A 590 31.48 -16.70 19.32
N SER A 591 31.07 -17.71 18.55
CA SER A 591 31.01 -19.11 18.97
C SER A 591 31.50 -20.02 17.86
N ASP A 592 32.25 -21.04 18.26
CA ASP A 592 32.75 -22.14 17.42
C ASP A 592 31.80 -23.37 17.48
N SER A 593 30.64 -23.23 18.14
CA SER A 593 29.62 -24.26 18.25
C SER A 593 28.98 -24.59 16.89
N PRO A 594 28.89 -25.87 16.52
CA PRO A 594 28.11 -26.31 15.36
C PRO A 594 26.62 -25.97 15.49
N GLU A 595 26.11 -25.84 16.72
CA GLU A 595 24.73 -25.49 17.01
C GLU A 595 24.44 -24.02 16.63
N MET A 596 25.27 -23.07 17.09
CA MET A 596 25.21 -21.66 16.67
C MET A 596 25.26 -21.48 15.16
N ALA A 597 26.22 -22.16 14.51
CA ALA A 597 26.39 -22.03 13.06
C ALA A 597 25.13 -22.47 12.31
N ARG A 598 24.51 -23.57 12.76
CA ARG A 598 23.25 -24.09 12.20
C ARG A 598 22.07 -23.17 12.50
N ALA A 599 21.94 -22.68 13.72
CA ALA A 599 20.82 -21.83 14.12
C ALA A 599 20.79 -20.53 13.32
N ILE A 600 21.95 -19.92 13.09
CA ILE A 600 22.09 -18.74 12.23
C ILE A 600 21.65 -19.01 10.80
N GLU A 601 21.94 -20.18 10.25
CA GLU A 601 21.53 -20.53 8.90
C GLU A 601 20.01 -20.64 8.77
N VAL A 602 19.36 -21.36 9.69
CA VAL A 602 17.91 -21.52 9.69
C VAL A 602 17.22 -20.16 9.84
N LEU A 603 17.69 -19.35 10.77
CA LEU A 603 17.11 -18.03 11.07
C LEU A 603 17.34 -17.02 9.93
N SER A 604 18.56 -16.97 9.37
CA SER A 604 18.89 -16.04 8.28
C SER A 604 18.07 -16.27 7.00
N ARG A 605 17.64 -17.50 6.75
CA ARG A 605 16.77 -17.84 5.63
C ARG A 605 15.29 -17.81 5.97
N GLY A 606 14.95 -18.12 7.22
CA GLY A 606 13.57 -18.33 7.68
C GLY A 606 12.86 -17.08 8.18
N ILE A 607 13.57 -16.03 8.60
CA ILE A 607 12.96 -14.80 9.15
C ILE A 607 12.50 -13.87 8.04
N ARG A 608 11.27 -13.36 8.10
CA ARG A 608 10.73 -12.30 7.23
C ARG A 608 9.75 -11.42 8.00
N ASP A 609 9.74 -10.15 7.66
CA ASP A 609 8.77 -9.18 8.17
C ASP A 609 7.71 -8.92 7.09
N MET A 610 6.47 -9.29 7.40
CA MET A 610 5.28 -9.17 6.55
C MET A 610 4.50 -7.87 6.80
N GLY A 611 4.86 -7.11 7.84
CA GLY A 611 3.97 -6.13 8.46
C GLY A 611 2.71 -6.75 9.10
N PRO A 612 2.10 -6.05 10.07
CA PRO A 612 0.85 -6.51 10.68
C PRO A 612 -0.30 -6.55 9.65
N PRO A 613 -1.30 -7.45 9.79
CA PRO A 613 -2.42 -7.57 8.85
C PRO A 613 -3.25 -6.31 8.68
N ALA A 614 -3.53 -5.91 7.43
CA ALA A 614 -4.35 -4.74 7.08
C ALA A 614 -5.75 -4.71 7.74
N THR A 615 -6.26 -5.85 8.22
CA THR A 615 -7.54 -5.97 8.92
C THR A 615 -7.51 -5.64 10.41
N THR A 616 -6.36 -5.28 11.00
CA THR A 616 -6.31 -4.77 12.39
C THR A 616 -6.53 -3.25 12.49
N ILE A 617 -6.84 -2.58 11.37
CA ILE A 617 -7.51 -1.27 11.41
C ILE A 617 -9.01 -1.51 11.66
N ALA A 618 -9.35 -1.87 12.90
CA ALA A 618 -10.71 -1.80 13.39
C ALA A 618 -10.90 -0.48 14.17
N PRO A 619 -12.06 0.19 14.05
CA PRO A 619 -12.35 1.41 14.80
C PRO A 619 -12.35 1.11 16.31
N PRO A 620 -12.10 2.11 17.17
CA PRO A 620 -11.83 1.88 18.57
C PRO A 620 -13.09 1.33 19.25
N GLN A 621 -13.08 0.02 19.53
CA GLN A 621 -13.93 -0.56 20.56
C GLN A 621 -13.08 -0.78 21.80
N ALA A 622 -13.50 -0.07 22.85
CA ALA A 622 -13.03 -0.25 24.20
C ALA A 622 -13.23 -1.71 24.62
N ASP A 623 -12.15 -2.36 25.04
CA ASP A 623 -12.09 -3.02 26.35
C ASP A 623 -10.63 -3.25 26.72
N ALA A 624 -10.29 -2.82 27.93
CA ALA A 624 -8.95 -2.69 28.44
C ALA A 624 -8.36 -4.03 28.88
N GLN A 625 -7.05 -4.22 28.63
CA GLN A 625 -6.15 -4.81 29.62
C GLN A 625 -4.74 -4.27 29.40
N ALA A 626 -4.29 -3.50 30.40
CA ALA A 626 -2.98 -2.88 30.49
C ALA A 626 -1.88 -3.92 30.72
N GLY A 627 -0.80 -3.82 29.95
CA GLY A 627 0.52 -4.36 30.27
C GLY A 627 1.52 -3.22 30.07
N SER A 628 2.09 -2.76 31.17
CA SER A 628 3.00 -1.62 31.32
C SER A 628 4.28 -1.80 30.51
N GLY A 629 4.59 -0.84 29.63
CA GLY A 629 5.98 -0.56 29.32
C GLY A 629 6.54 0.33 30.43
N ASP A 630 7.85 0.36 30.56
CA ASP A 630 8.53 1.26 31.46
C ASP A 630 9.24 2.26 30.53
N GLY A 631 9.07 3.56 30.77
CA GLY A 631 9.72 4.60 29.97
C GLY A 631 11.23 4.59 30.18
N HIS A 632 11.88 5.74 30.11
CA HIS A 632 13.33 5.88 30.09
C HIS A 632 14.00 5.31 28.83
N GLY A 633 14.18 6.24 27.89
CA GLY A 633 15.47 6.39 27.23
C GLY A 633 15.62 5.64 25.92
N GLU A 634 14.94 6.10 24.88
CA GLU A 634 15.38 5.86 23.50
C GLU A 634 16.75 6.50 23.28
N ASP A 635 17.72 5.68 22.86
CA ASP A 635 19.03 6.09 22.36
C ASP A 635 18.92 6.40 20.84
N PRO A 636 19.59 7.42 20.28
CA PRO A 636 19.22 8.05 19.02
C PRO A 636 19.87 7.42 17.76
N GLY A 637 19.07 7.22 16.71
CA GLY A 637 19.53 7.02 15.32
C GLY A 637 18.55 6.18 14.49
N ALA A 638 17.78 6.71 13.54
CA ALA A 638 18.11 7.72 12.55
C ALA A 638 17.65 9.14 12.91
N ALA A 639 18.61 10.03 13.09
CA ALA A 639 18.38 11.44 13.36
C ALA A 639 17.62 12.11 12.20
N ARG A 640 16.37 12.49 12.47
CA ARG A 640 15.71 13.59 11.77
C ARG A 640 16.66 14.79 11.82
N ALA A 641 16.80 15.55 10.72
CA ALA A 641 17.54 16.80 10.83
C ALA A 641 16.77 17.70 11.82
N TRP A 642 17.47 18.40 12.73
CA TRP A 642 16.83 19.30 13.70
C TRP A 642 15.90 20.34 13.05
N SER A 643 16.14 20.66 11.77
CA SER A 643 15.30 21.50 10.92
C SER A 643 13.92 20.93 10.61
N ASP A 644 13.72 19.64 10.75
CA ASP A 644 12.54 18.91 10.30
C ASP A 644 11.51 18.70 11.42
N HIS A 645 11.85 19.12 12.65
CA HIS A 645 10.89 19.18 13.75
C HIS A 645 9.89 20.33 13.50
N PRO A 646 8.57 20.06 13.68
CA PRO A 646 7.52 21.04 13.41
C PRO A 646 7.55 22.21 14.39
N PHE A 647 7.97 21.97 15.64
CA PHE A 647 8.20 23.00 16.65
C PHE A 647 9.68 23.04 17.00
N ARG A 648 10.36 24.16 16.68
CA ARG A 648 11.80 24.31 16.91
C ARG A 648 12.17 25.75 17.28
N CYS A 649 13.17 25.89 18.14
CA CYS A 649 13.69 27.18 18.56
C CYS A 649 15.21 27.22 18.38
N LEU A 650 15.67 27.23 17.12
CA LEU A 650 17.11 27.25 16.80
C LEU A 650 17.66 28.69 16.75
N PRO A 651 18.98 28.91 16.92
CA PRO A 651 19.57 30.26 16.96
C PRO A 651 19.29 31.13 15.71
N GLY A 652 18.98 30.52 14.57
CA GLY A 652 18.63 31.18 13.31
C GLY A 652 17.14 31.49 13.12
N ASP A 653 16.26 30.94 13.96
CA ASP A 653 14.79 31.12 13.86
C ASP A 653 14.31 32.43 14.56
N LYS A 654 15.25 33.27 15.06
CA LYS A 654 14.95 34.51 15.78
C LYS A 654 14.42 35.60 14.85
N THR A 655 13.10 35.75 14.78
CA THR A 655 12.49 37.03 14.35
C THR A 655 12.02 37.89 15.51
N GLN A 656 11.78 37.32 16.69
CA GLN A 656 11.50 37.99 17.98
C GLN A 656 12.02 37.07 19.11
N ASP A 657 12.42 37.61 20.27
CA ASP A 657 13.08 36.88 21.39
C ASP A 657 12.19 35.81 22.09
N ILE A 658 11.18 35.23 21.43
CA ILE A 658 10.18 34.35 22.03
C ILE A 658 9.78 33.25 21.02
N CYS A 659 10.04 31.99 21.36
CA CYS A 659 9.59 30.82 20.61
C CYS A 659 8.25 30.30 21.16
N ASP A 660 7.17 31.07 20.93
CA ASP A 660 5.81 30.69 21.32
C ASP A 660 5.22 29.71 20.30
N MET A 661 4.89 28.52 20.79
CA MET A 661 4.43 27.40 19.99
C MET A 661 2.99 27.08 20.37
N LYS A 662 2.16 26.86 19.35
CA LYS A 662 0.78 26.43 19.52
C LYS A 662 0.47 25.31 18.53
N ASP A 663 0.02 24.18 19.05
CA ASP A 663 -0.53 23.10 18.26
C ASP A 663 -2.05 23.25 18.15
N GLU A 664 -2.55 23.35 16.91
CA GLU A 664 -3.98 23.58 16.65
C GLU A 664 -4.83 22.32 16.89
N ILE A 665 -4.23 21.13 16.76
CA ILE A 665 -4.93 19.84 16.87
C ILE A 665 -5.23 19.53 18.33
N THR A 666 -4.25 19.69 19.20
CA THR A 666 -4.36 19.39 20.63
C THR A 666 -4.75 20.60 21.48
N GLY A 667 -4.60 21.82 20.94
CA GLY A 667 -4.76 23.07 21.70
C GLY A 667 -3.62 23.34 22.68
N LEU A 668 -2.54 22.56 22.65
CA LEU A 668 -1.37 22.74 23.50
C LEU A 668 -0.62 24.02 23.08
N SER A 669 -0.38 24.91 24.05
CA SER A 669 0.45 26.12 23.87
C SER A 669 1.63 26.10 24.84
N PHE A 670 2.83 26.45 24.38
CA PHE A 670 4.05 26.44 25.20
C PHE A 670 5.13 27.37 24.66
N LEU A 671 6.01 27.85 25.53
CA LEU A 671 7.25 28.52 25.13
C LEU A 671 8.39 27.51 25.07
N LEU A 672 9.03 27.39 23.92
CA LEU A 672 10.15 26.48 23.72
C LEU A 672 11.48 27.20 24.06
N PRO A 673 12.35 26.63 24.92
CA PRO A 673 13.65 27.21 25.20
C PRO A 673 14.57 27.26 23.97
N GLU A 674 15.55 28.16 23.96
CA GLU A 674 16.54 28.24 22.87
C GLU A 674 17.36 26.95 22.78
N ASN A 675 17.57 26.46 21.55
CA ASN A 675 18.19 25.17 21.21
C ASN A 675 17.34 23.94 21.59
N TRP A 676 16.02 24.07 21.67
CA TRP A 676 15.13 22.93 21.87
C TRP A 676 14.20 22.73 20.66
N VAL A 677 13.81 21.48 20.44
CA VAL A 677 12.76 21.05 19.51
C VAL A 677 11.67 20.32 20.28
N ALA A 678 10.47 20.27 19.71
CA ALA A 678 9.34 19.54 20.31
C ALA A 678 8.53 18.75 19.27
N GLU A 679 7.96 17.64 19.72
CA GLU A 679 7.00 16.83 18.97
C GLU A 679 5.75 16.64 19.83
N VAL A 680 4.58 16.98 19.29
CA VAL A 680 3.30 16.97 20.02
C VAL A 680 2.42 15.87 19.46
N LEU A 681 1.86 15.05 20.34
CA LEU A 681 1.00 13.91 20.02
C LEU A 681 -0.39 14.11 20.65
N ALA A 682 -1.42 14.00 19.83
CA ALA A 682 -2.80 14.01 20.31
C ALA A 682 -3.17 12.63 20.86
N THR A 683 -3.52 12.55 22.16
CA THR A 683 -4.00 11.31 22.78
C THR A 683 -5.37 11.49 23.43
N PRO A 684 -6.14 10.41 23.64
CA PRO A 684 -7.48 10.49 24.24
C PRO A 684 -7.50 11.13 25.64
N ASP A 685 -6.42 10.98 26.41
CA ASP A 685 -6.30 11.45 27.80
C ASP A 685 -5.71 12.88 27.92
N GLY A 686 -5.44 13.54 26.80
CA GLY A 686 -4.82 14.86 26.72
C GLY A 686 -3.61 14.90 25.78
N PRO A 687 -3.04 16.08 25.51
CA PRO A 687 -1.81 16.18 24.72
C PRO A 687 -0.64 15.52 25.43
N ARG A 688 0.16 14.79 24.66
CA ARG A 688 1.50 14.36 25.02
C ARG A 688 2.51 15.12 24.18
N ALA A 689 3.70 15.35 24.70
CA ALA A 689 4.72 16.06 23.94
C ALA A 689 6.12 15.70 24.43
N ASP A 690 7.04 15.50 23.50
CA ASP A 690 8.44 15.25 23.78
C ASP A 690 9.27 16.45 23.35
N PHE A 691 10.14 16.92 24.25
CA PHE A 691 11.01 18.07 24.06
C PHE A 691 12.47 17.60 24.09
N PHE A 692 13.27 18.00 23.11
CA PHE A 692 14.66 17.57 22.98
C PHE A 692 15.62 18.75 22.84
N GLU A 693 16.76 18.70 23.54
CA GLU A 693 17.85 19.66 23.36
C GLU A 693 18.69 19.31 22.12
N VAL A 694 18.93 20.31 21.26
CA VAL A 694 19.59 20.18 19.96
C VAL A 694 21.12 20.11 20.08
N ALA A 695 21.69 20.42 21.25
CA ALA A 695 23.13 20.48 21.49
C ALA A 695 23.55 19.76 22.78
N GLY A 696 24.44 18.75 22.67
CA GLY A 696 25.06 18.09 23.82
C GLY A 696 24.49 16.70 24.13
N ASP A 697 24.40 16.37 25.43
CA ASP A 697 24.14 15.05 26.03
C ASP A 697 22.70 14.50 25.81
N ALA A 698 22.04 14.84 24.69
CA ALA A 698 20.72 14.33 24.26
C ALA A 698 19.63 14.37 25.36
N ARG A 699 19.45 15.54 26.01
CA ARG A 699 18.45 15.70 27.08
C ARG A 699 17.04 15.74 26.52
N SER A 700 16.12 15.07 27.20
CA SER A 700 14.71 15.03 26.84
C SER A 700 13.79 15.35 28.02
N ILE A 701 12.64 15.95 27.72
CA ILE A 701 11.55 16.19 28.66
C ILE A 701 10.26 15.68 28.01
N HIS A 702 9.43 14.97 28.77
CA HIS A 702 8.24 14.28 28.26
C HIS A 702 6.99 14.74 29.01
N LEU A 703 5.99 15.25 28.30
CA LEU A 703 4.68 15.63 28.81
C LEU A 703 3.73 14.44 28.73
N ASN A 704 3.15 14.08 29.88
CA ASN A 704 2.20 12.98 30.03
C ASN A 704 2.72 11.68 29.35
N PRO A 705 3.89 11.13 29.71
CA PRO A 705 4.40 9.89 29.11
C PRO A 705 3.47 8.68 29.39
N ILE A 706 3.41 7.68 28.49
CA ILE A 706 2.58 6.45 28.71
C ILE A 706 3.26 5.63 29.80
N ASP A 707 4.57 5.51 29.66
CA ASP A 707 5.41 4.70 30.50
C ASP A 707 6.52 5.61 31.07
N TRP A 708 6.70 5.62 32.40
CA TRP A 708 7.78 6.34 33.08
C TRP A 708 8.30 5.47 34.24
N PRO A 709 9.57 5.02 34.24
CA PRO A 709 10.02 3.89 35.07
C PRO A 709 10.02 4.12 36.55
N THR A 710 9.87 5.36 37.00
CA THR A 710 9.63 5.67 38.40
C THR A 710 8.74 6.89 38.51
N PRO A 711 7.49 6.79 39.02
CA PRO A 711 6.53 7.89 39.08
C PRO A 711 7.05 9.16 39.81
N ASP A 712 7.98 9.01 40.75
CA ASP A 712 8.40 10.10 41.64
C ASP A 712 9.81 10.67 41.38
N SER A 713 10.59 10.08 40.48
CA SER A 713 11.99 10.51 40.23
C SER A 713 12.09 11.41 39.00
N GLY A 714 11.46 12.58 39.01
CA GLY A 714 11.69 13.61 37.98
C GLY A 714 10.48 14.14 37.22
N CYS A 715 9.26 13.85 37.68
CA CYS A 715 8.03 14.42 37.14
C CYS A 715 7.62 15.69 37.89
N PHE A 716 7.15 16.70 37.14
CA PHE A 716 6.75 17.99 37.66
C PHE A 716 5.39 18.42 37.10
N PHE A 717 4.49 18.89 37.96
CA PHE A 717 3.19 19.38 37.51
C PHE A 717 3.28 20.67 36.68
N SER A 718 2.46 20.71 35.62
CA SER A 718 2.19 21.85 34.74
C SER A 718 0.67 21.99 34.52
N ARG A 719 0.24 23.01 33.75
CA ARG A 719 -1.19 23.22 33.44
C ARG A 719 -1.72 22.30 32.33
N ALA A 720 -0.83 21.61 31.61
CA ALA A 720 -1.23 20.62 30.61
C ALA A 720 -1.07 19.16 31.08
N GLY A 721 -0.54 18.94 32.29
CA GLY A 721 -0.28 17.63 32.86
C GLY A 721 1.10 17.49 33.50
N GLU A 722 1.59 16.27 33.63
CA GLU A 722 2.88 15.97 34.26
C GLU A 722 4.03 16.04 33.25
N LEU A 723 5.11 16.73 33.64
CA LEU A 723 6.29 16.94 32.81
C LEU A 723 7.46 16.17 33.43
N CYS A 724 7.88 15.09 32.80
CA CYS A 724 8.86 14.14 33.31
C CYS A 724 10.20 14.25 32.58
N THR A 725 11.30 14.11 33.31
CA THR A 725 12.65 14.12 32.77
C THR A 725 13.55 13.18 33.57
N ASP A 726 14.61 12.66 32.95
CA ASP A 726 15.61 11.89 33.68
C ASP A 726 16.39 12.80 34.64
N MET A 727 16.22 12.59 35.94
CA MET A 727 16.92 13.34 36.99
C MET A 727 18.44 13.07 37.00
N ALA A 728 18.90 11.96 36.44
CA ALA A 728 20.33 11.67 36.31
C ALA A 728 21.05 12.65 35.38
N LEU A 729 20.30 13.28 34.46
CA LEU A 729 20.79 14.27 33.50
C LEU A 729 20.56 15.73 33.96
N MET A 730 20.10 15.96 35.20
CA MET A 730 19.73 17.27 35.72
C MET A 730 20.93 18.23 35.91
N ASP A 731 20.95 19.31 35.14
CA ASP A 731 21.89 20.42 35.24
C ASP A 731 21.15 21.78 35.19
N ASP A 732 21.90 22.89 35.20
CA ASP A 732 21.31 24.24 35.14
C ASP A 732 20.52 24.48 33.83
N THR A 733 20.91 23.85 32.73
CA THR A 733 20.28 24.00 31.41
C THR A 733 18.92 23.31 31.38
N LEU A 734 18.87 22.04 31.78
CA LEU A 734 17.65 21.24 31.86
C LEU A 734 16.69 21.82 32.92
N ASN A 735 17.20 22.26 34.07
CA ASN A 735 16.40 22.91 35.10
C ASN A 735 15.74 24.21 34.60
N ASN A 736 16.46 25.02 33.82
CA ASN A 736 15.88 26.24 33.23
C ASN A 736 14.84 25.91 32.16
N ALA A 737 15.08 24.90 31.31
CA ALA A 737 14.12 24.44 30.31
C ALA A 737 12.80 23.99 30.94
N ILE A 738 12.87 23.18 32.02
CA ILE A 738 11.71 22.72 32.78
C ILE A 738 10.95 23.89 33.40
N LYS A 739 11.64 24.89 33.97
CA LYS A 739 10.99 26.09 34.54
C LYS A 739 10.20 26.87 33.49
N VAL A 740 10.76 27.01 32.28
CA VAL A 740 10.09 27.68 31.16
C VAL A 740 8.87 26.86 30.72
N LEU A 741 9.05 25.57 30.43
CA LEU A 741 7.96 24.71 29.97
C LEU A 741 6.82 24.66 31.01
N ARG A 742 7.11 24.36 32.28
CA ARG A 742 6.08 24.31 33.34
C ARG A 742 5.24 25.57 33.42
N ARG A 743 5.86 26.75 33.25
CA ARG A 743 5.15 28.03 33.33
C ARG A 743 4.20 28.27 32.16
N TYR A 744 4.62 27.95 30.95
CA TYR A 744 3.89 28.35 29.74
C TYR A 744 3.05 27.24 29.12
N LEU A 745 3.36 25.98 29.42
CA LEU A 745 2.68 24.81 28.90
C LEU A 745 1.25 24.70 29.45
N ARG A 746 0.26 24.86 28.56
CA ARG A 746 -1.18 24.88 28.87
C ARG A 746 -2.00 24.29 27.72
N THR A 747 -3.15 23.71 28.05
CA THR A 747 -4.13 23.26 27.03
C THR A 747 -5.33 24.20 26.93
N GLY A 748 -5.49 25.14 27.87
CA GLY A 748 -6.65 26.01 28.00
C GLY A 748 -6.34 27.50 27.82
N ASP A 749 -7.37 28.25 27.44
CA ASP A 749 -7.28 29.71 27.34
C ASP A 749 -7.29 30.35 28.73
N VAL A 750 -6.51 31.41 28.88
CA VAL A 750 -6.45 32.18 30.12
C VAL A 750 -7.69 33.08 30.23
N LEU A 751 -8.46 32.92 31.29
CA LEU A 751 -9.62 33.77 31.57
C LEU A 751 -9.18 35.14 32.11
N ARG A 752 -8.27 35.16 33.08
CA ARG A 752 -7.80 36.40 33.70
C ARG A 752 -6.44 36.21 34.36
N ASN A 753 -5.56 37.21 34.21
CA ASN A 753 -4.34 37.39 35.00
C ASN A 753 -4.42 38.70 35.78
N CYS A 754 -4.08 38.68 37.07
CA CYS A 754 -3.99 39.88 37.90
C CYS A 754 -2.55 40.36 38.01
N GLY A 755 -2.31 41.65 37.77
CA GLY A 755 -0.99 42.27 37.89
C GLY A 755 -0.52 42.38 39.35
N GLU A 756 0.04 43.54 39.71
CA GLU A 756 0.57 43.76 41.08
C GLU A 756 -0.53 43.88 42.16
N GLU A 757 -1.81 43.95 41.77
CA GLU A 757 -2.96 44.05 42.67
C GLU A 757 -3.94 42.87 42.49
N THR A 758 -4.63 42.50 43.57
CA THR A 758 -5.73 41.52 43.56
C THR A 758 -6.85 42.00 42.64
N CYS A 759 -7.39 41.11 41.81
CA CYS A 759 -8.43 41.48 40.84
C CYS A 759 -9.55 40.43 40.72
N PRO A 760 -10.80 40.83 40.38
CA PRO A 760 -11.90 39.90 40.18
C PRO A 760 -11.82 39.20 38.83
N TYR A 761 -12.42 38.01 38.75
CA TYR A 761 -12.75 37.33 37.50
C TYR A 761 -14.22 36.88 37.51
N ALA A 762 -14.86 36.88 36.35
CA ALA A 762 -16.23 36.42 36.20
C ALA A 762 -16.52 35.94 34.77
N LEU A 763 -17.22 34.80 34.66
CA LEU A 763 -17.86 34.27 33.46
C LEU A 763 -19.36 34.17 33.72
N PRO A 764 -20.13 35.24 33.44
CA PRO A 764 -21.53 35.35 33.85
C PRO A 764 -22.44 34.22 33.36
N TRP A 765 -22.23 33.72 32.13
CA TRP A 765 -23.05 32.65 31.55
C TRP A 765 -22.78 31.26 32.13
N ARG A 766 -21.63 31.04 32.78
CA ARG A 766 -21.31 29.78 33.51
C ARG A 766 -21.40 29.93 35.02
N GLY A 767 -21.79 31.12 35.50
CA GLY A 767 -21.86 31.43 36.93
C GLY A 767 -20.53 31.29 37.68
N PHE A 768 -19.39 31.28 36.98
CA PHE A 768 -18.05 31.07 37.53
C PHE A 768 -17.38 32.42 37.82
N SER A 769 -17.17 32.76 39.08
CA SER A 769 -16.56 34.04 39.47
C SER A 769 -15.81 33.96 40.80
N GLY A 770 -14.93 34.93 41.04
CA GLY A 770 -14.19 35.05 42.30
C GLY A 770 -13.16 36.17 42.27
N MET A 771 -12.26 36.16 43.26
CA MET A 771 -11.12 37.06 43.34
C MET A 771 -9.82 36.26 43.19
N LEU A 772 -8.86 36.84 42.49
CA LEU A 772 -7.52 36.32 42.33
C LEU A 772 -6.54 37.20 43.10
N PRO A 773 -5.60 36.63 43.88
CA PRO A 773 -4.48 37.38 44.44
C PRO A 773 -3.63 38.06 43.35
N ASN A 774 -2.78 39.00 43.74
CA ASN A 774 -1.83 39.60 42.80
C ASN A 774 -0.87 38.56 42.21
N LYS A 775 -0.52 38.70 40.93
CA LYS A 775 0.33 37.74 40.18
C LYS A 775 -0.23 36.33 40.07
N TRP A 776 -1.55 36.18 40.26
CA TRP A 776 -2.28 34.96 39.99
C TRP A 776 -3.18 35.11 38.77
N GLY A 777 -3.39 33.98 38.09
CA GLY A 777 -4.27 33.83 36.95
C GLY A 777 -5.22 32.65 37.13
N VAL A 778 -6.28 32.64 36.31
CA VAL A 778 -7.24 31.54 36.23
C VAL A 778 -7.51 31.21 34.76
N GLU A 779 -7.66 29.93 34.45
CA GLU A 779 -8.01 29.43 33.12
C GLU A 779 -9.52 29.37 32.90
N MET A 780 -9.93 29.36 31.63
CA MET A 780 -11.33 29.14 31.29
C MET A 780 -11.79 27.78 31.82
N PRO A 781 -12.87 27.73 32.62
CA PRO A 781 -13.33 26.49 33.24
C PRO A 781 -13.92 25.55 32.20
N ARG A 782 -13.60 24.26 32.33
CA ARG A 782 -14.08 23.17 31.48
C ARG A 782 -15.12 22.33 32.22
N LEU A 783 -16.14 21.90 31.50
CA LEU A 783 -17.14 20.99 32.05
C LEU A 783 -16.60 19.56 31.98
N ARG A 784 -16.51 18.88 33.12
CA ARG A 784 -16.14 17.47 33.21
C ARG A 784 -17.35 16.57 32.88
N PRO A 785 -17.11 15.29 32.54
CA PRO A 785 -18.19 14.33 32.27
C PRO A 785 -19.17 14.13 33.44
N ASP A 786 -18.70 14.35 34.68
CA ASP A 786 -19.50 14.32 35.91
C ASP A 786 -20.37 15.58 36.13
N GLY A 787 -20.31 16.55 35.21
CA GLY A 787 -21.09 17.79 35.25
C GLY A 787 -20.48 18.89 36.11
N LEU A 788 -19.32 18.67 36.74
CA LEU A 788 -18.61 19.68 37.51
C LEU A 788 -17.73 20.56 36.62
N LEU A 789 -17.52 21.81 37.02
CA LEU A 789 -16.52 22.66 36.37
C LEU A 789 -15.13 22.38 36.95
N SER A 790 -14.14 22.28 36.08
CA SER A 790 -12.72 22.20 36.41
C SER A 790 -11.97 23.40 35.85
N SER A 791 -10.95 23.89 36.55
CA SER A 791 -10.11 25.01 36.10
C SER A 791 -8.78 25.00 36.85
N TRP A 792 -7.77 25.66 36.28
CA TRP A 792 -6.47 25.88 36.89
C TRP A 792 -6.32 27.33 37.37
N TYR A 793 -5.89 27.50 38.63
CA TYR A 793 -5.38 28.75 39.16
C TYR A 793 -3.87 28.66 39.25
N TYR A 794 -3.16 29.66 38.75
CA TYR A 794 -1.70 29.60 38.65
C TYR A 794 -1.05 30.94 38.97
N SER A 795 0.15 30.90 39.55
CA SER A 795 0.96 32.10 39.73
C SER A 795 1.97 32.28 38.59
N PHE A 796 2.32 33.54 38.29
CA PHE A 796 3.27 33.87 37.22
C PHE A 796 4.40 34.82 37.66
N THR A 797 4.81 34.73 38.92
CA THR A 797 5.90 35.55 39.47
C THR A 797 7.26 35.14 38.88
N PRO A 798 8.03 36.05 38.23
CA PRO A 798 9.25 35.70 37.49
C PRO A 798 10.26 34.84 38.27
N ASP A 799 10.48 35.15 39.55
CA ASP A 799 11.58 34.61 40.37
C ASP A 799 11.19 33.40 41.24
N LEU A 800 9.95 32.92 41.15
CA LEU A 800 9.44 31.82 41.98
C LEU A 800 8.95 30.67 41.10
N ASP A 801 9.06 29.43 41.61
CA ASP A 801 8.52 28.25 40.94
C ASP A 801 7.01 28.37 40.71
N LEU A 802 6.52 27.68 39.68
CA LEU A 802 5.09 27.64 39.37
C LEU A 802 4.31 27.17 40.59
N ARG A 803 3.33 27.98 41.00
CA ARG A 803 2.33 27.59 42.02
C ARG A 803 0.99 27.36 41.35
N LEU A 804 0.37 26.22 41.62
CA LEU A 804 -0.79 25.69 40.91
C LEU A 804 -1.82 25.16 41.90
N ILE A 805 -3.07 25.60 41.74
CA ILE A 805 -4.25 25.11 42.45
C ILE A 805 -5.26 24.63 41.41
N GLY A 806 -5.73 23.39 41.53
CA GLY A 806 -6.73 22.80 40.65
C GLY A 806 -8.12 22.83 41.27
N LEU A 807 -9.12 23.32 40.53
CA LEU A 807 -10.53 23.15 40.87
C LEU A 807 -11.06 21.85 40.30
N ASN A 808 -11.56 20.97 41.15
CA ASN A 808 -12.08 19.65 40.80
C ASN A 808 -11.10 18.91 39.86
N GLN A 809 -9.79 18.98 40.16
CA GLN A 809 -8.75 18.28 39.42
C GLN A 809 -8.28 17.07 40.24
N PRO A 810 -8.10 15.89 39.63
CA PRO A 810 -7.60 14.71 40.32
C PRO A 810 -6.08 14.83 40.61
N GLY A 811 -5.61 14.21 41.68
CA GLY A 811 -4.17 14.06 41.96
C GLY A 811 -3.49 15.21 42.72
N GLY A 812 -4.25 16.19 43.22
CA GLY A 812 -3.70 17.27 44.02
C GLY A 812 -3.61 16.93 45.51
N ASP A 813 -2.71 17.59 46.21
CA ASP A 813 -2.52 17.52 47.65
C ASP A 813 -3.35 18.61 48.38
N ASN A 814 -3.47 18.49 49.71
CA ASN A 814 -4.11 19.49 50.58
C ASN A 814 -5.51 19.94 50.08
N CYS A 815 -6.30 19.01 49.54
CA CYS A 815 -7.62 19.30 49.00
C CYS A 815 -8.58 19.85 50.07
N VAL A 816 -9.24 20.98 49.76
CA VAL A 816 -10.24 21.60 50.61
C VAL A 816 -11.48 21.96 49.78
N MET A 817 -12.63 21.52 50.27
CA MET A 817 -13.93 21.91 49.71
C MET A 817 -14.20 23.41 49.93
N ALA A 818 -14.43 24.15 48.84
CA ALA A 818 -14.93 25.52 48.89
C ALA A 818 -16.43 25.52 49.23
N PHE A 819 -17.19 24.65 48.55
CA PHE A 819 -18.59 24.30 48.80
C PHE A 819 -18.92 23.02 48.00
N GLU A 820 -20.12 22.47 48.16
CA GLU A 820 -20.54 21.24 47.47
C GLU A 820 -20.37 21.35 45.94
N GLY A 821 -19.60 20.43 45.35
CA GLY A 821 -19.26 20.43 43.92
C GLY A 821 -18.07 21.33 43.52
N ALA A 822 -17.36 21.93 44.46
CA ALA A 822 -16.15 22.73 44.21
C ALA A 822 -15.04 22.42 45.23
N GLU A 823 -14.19 21.46 44.87
CA GLU A 823 -12.97 21.11 45.61
C GLU A 823 -11.76 21.83 45.01
N LEU A 824 -10.89 22.41 45.86
CA LEU A 824 -9.62 22.99 45.44
C LEU A 824 -8.48 22.18 46.03
N CYS A 825 -7.50 21.79 45.21
CA CYS A 825 -6.30 21.06 45.64
C CYS A 825 -5.02 21.78 45.19
N GLU A 826 -3.95 21.67 45.96
CA GLU A 826 -2.62 22.19 45.65
C GLU A 826 -1.83 21.16 44.83
N PHE A 827 -1.22 21.57 43.71
CA PHE A 827 -0.44 20.67 42.84
C PHE A 827 1.06 20.96 42.85
N THR A 828 1.47 21.97 43.60
CA THR A 828 2.85 22.43 43.66
C THR A 828 3.14 23.00 45.03
N PRO A 829 4.37 22.89 45.53
CA PRO A 829 4.75 23.43 46.82
C PRO A 829 4.69 24.97 46.85
N TYR A 830 4.74 25.54 48.06
CA TYR A 830 4.85 26.99 48.32
C TYR A 830 3.62 27.84 47.99
N VAL A 831 2.44 27.24 47.87
CA VAL A 831 1.16 27.96 47.94
C VAL A 831 0.96 28.40 49.39
N SER A 832 0.84 29.72 49.65
CA SER A 832 0.57 30.18 51.01
C SER A 832 -0.90 29.98 51.37
N THR A 833 -1.20 29.69 52.64
CA THR A 833 -2.58 29.57 53.15
C THR A 833 -3.41 30.82 52.83
N GLN A 834 -2.81 32.00 52.85
CA GLN A 834 -3.49 33.26 52.54
C GLN A 834 -3.90 33.35 51.06
N GLU A 835 -3.02 32.94 50.13
CA GLU A 835 -3.33 32.92 48.69
C GLU A 835 -4.40 31.86 48.38
N PHE A 836 -4.27 30.67 48.97
CA PHE A 836 -5.23 29.58 48.80
C PHE A 836 -6.63 29.97 49.31
N ASP A 837 -6.71 30.52 50.53
CA ASP A 837 -7.98 30.96 51.10
C ASP A 837 -8.59 32.16 50.37
N ALA A 838 -7.78 33.04 49.79
CA ALA A 838 -8.28 34.15 48.97
C ALA A 838 -9.04 33.65 47.72
N ILE A 839 -8.53 32.60 47.06
CA ILE A 839 -9.21 31.96 45.92
C ILE A 839 -10.42 31.17 46.40
N ARG A 840 -10.25 30.31 47.42
CA ARG A 840 -11.30 29.42 47.93
C ARG A 840 -12.51 30.16 48.48
N SER A 841 -12.31 31.18 49.30
CA SER A 841 -13.40 31.88 49.99
C SER A 841 -14.24 32.75 49.05
N THR A 842 -13.67 33.17 47.91
CA THR A 842 -14.31 34.07 46.94
C THR A 842 -14.87 33.35 45.71
N LEU A 843 -14.44 32.11 45.45
CA LEU A 843 -14.98 31.27 44.38
C LEU A 843 -16.50 31.12 44.52
N ARG A 844 -17.21 31.36 43.44
CA ARG A 844 -18.65 31.13 43.28
C ARG A 844 -18.90 30.42 41.97
N ILE A 845 -19.70 29.36 42.02
CA ILE A 845 -20.21 28.62 40.85
C ILE A 845 -21.71 28.57 41.01
N VAL A 846 -22.42 29.41 40.27
CA VAL A 846 -23.89 29.42 40.27
C VAL A 846 -24.37 28.58 39.08
N PRO A 847 -25.23 27.56 39.30
CA PRO A 847 -25.77 26.78 38.19
C PRO A 847 -26.48 27.70 37.19
N PRO A 848 -26.27 27.51 35.87
CA PRO A 848 -26.91 28.35 34.87
C PRO A 848 -28.43 28.25 35.02
N ARG A 849 -29.13 29.40 34.96
CA ARG A 849 -30.60 29.42 34.99
C ARG A 849 -31.14 28.56 33.84
N ALA A 850 -32.18 27.77 34.13
CA ALA A 850 -32.82 26.91 33.15
C ALA A 850 -33.24 27.71 31.89
N PRO A 851 -33.03 27.16 30.68
CA PRO A 851 -33.46 27.82 29.45
C PRO A 851 -34.99 27.90 29.42
N GLY A 852 -35.51 29.10 29.64
CA GLY A 852 -36.96 29.36 29.76
C GLY A 852 -37.27 30.71 30.41
N ASP A 853 -36.33 31.27 31.18
CA ASP A 853 -36.49 32.57 31.85
C ASP A 853 -35.74 33.71 31.15
N PHE A 854 -35.64 33.65 29.81
CA PHE A 854 -35.23 34.80 29.01
C PHE A 854 -36.38 35.80 28.96
N GLY A 855 -36.49 36.61 30.01
CA GLY A 855 -37.19 37.89 29.93
C GLY A 855 -36.64 38.70 28.77
N THR A 856 -37.51 38.96 27.78
CA THR A 856 -37.26 39.63 26.49
C THR A 856 -36.17 38.98 25.61
N PRO A 857 -36.52 38.48 24.40
CA PRO A 857 -35.53 37.87 23.52
C PRO A 857 -34.43 38.87 23.18
N ALA A 858 -33.18 38.47 23.44
CA ALA A 858 -31.99 39.19 23.02
C ALA A 858 -32.09 39.48 21.52
N ARG A 859 -31.87 40.74 21.17
CA ARG A 859 -31.97 41.30 19.83
C ARG A 859 -31.22 40.39 18.86
N LYS A 860 -31.88 39.92 17.79
CA LYS A 860 -31.24 39.19 16.68
C LYS A 860 -29.99 39.99 16.30
N VAL A 861 -28.82 39.40 16.51
CA VAL A 861 -27.55 40.00 16.10
C VAL A 861 -27.56 39.99 14.58
N ASP A 862 -27.47 41.18 13.98
CA ASP A 862 -27.44 41.33 12.54
C ASP A 862 -26.09 40.80 12.03
N PHE A 863 -26.08 40.14 10.87
CA PHE A 863 -24.86 39.57 10.28
C PHE A 863 -23.75 40.63 10.12
N LYS A 864 -24.13 41.91 9.97
CA LYS A 864 -23.20 43.03 9.92
C LYS A 864 -22.42 43.28 11.21
N ASP A 865 -22.99 42.95 12.37
CA ASP A 865 -22.29 43.09 13.64
C ASP A 865 -21.25 41.97 13.82
N ILE A 866 -21.51 40.79 13.25
CA ILE A 866 -20.55 39.68 13.20
C ILE A 866 -19.39 40.03 12.27
N ASP A 867 -19.67 40.58 11.09
CA ASP A 867 -18.63 41.04 10.16
C ASP A 867 -17.76 42.15 10.77
N ARG A 868 -18.36 43.04 11.57
CA ARG A 868 -17.62 44.09 12.27
C ARG A 868 -16.67 43.51 13.31
N VAL A 869 -17.10 42.52 14.09
CA VAL A 869 -16.24 41.84 15.08
C VAL A 869 -15.14 41.05 14.40
N ILE A 870 -15.44 40.38 13.29
CA ILE A 870 -14.45 39.65 12.49
C ILE A 870 -13.43 40.61 11.85
N SER A 871 -13.84 41.82 11.46
CA SER A 871 -12.91 42.84 10.94
C SER A 871 -11.92 43.32 12.00
N ILE A 872 -12.38 43.49 13.25
CA ILE A 872 -11.52 43.89 14.38
C ILE A 872 -10.51 42.79 14.73
N ILE A 873 -10.88 41.52 14.59
CA ILE A 873 -9.99 40.38 14.88
C ILE A 873 -8.94 40.18 13.77
N ARG A 874 -9.20 40.65 12.54
CA ARG A 874 -8.29 40.51 11.39
C ARG A 874 -7.32 41.69 11.21
N GLU A 875 -7.19 42.56 12.22
CA GLU A 875 -6.38 43.79 12.19
C GLU A 875 -6.56 44.63 10.91
N ASN A 876 -7.81 45.02 10.63
CA ASN A 876 -8.10 46.24 9.86
C ASN A 876 -8.82 47.26 10.74
#